data_AF-A0A7Y2C8K7-F1
#
_entry.id   AF-A0A7Y2C8K7-F1
#
_cell.length_a   1.000
_cell.length_b   1.000
_cell.length_c   1.000
_cell.angle_alpha   90.00
_cell.angle_beta   90.00
_cell.angle_gamma   90.00
#
_symmetry.space_group_name_H-M   'P 1'
#
loop_
_entity.id
_entity.type
_entity.pdbx_description
1 polymer ?
#
loop_
_entity_poly.entity_id
_entity_poly.type
_entity_poly.pdbx_seq_one_letter_code
_entity_poly.pdbx_strand_id
1 'polypeptide(L)'
;MKTDSLSKEWIAAIKDAYLPLVEGKTPADSAGNKIVSEETAGNMNIAPSISPDGKWIAFLSEKDLFNINLFIADAETGRVVRSLKGTNADPHFDAIRFINSSGSWSPDGRRFAFITFVQGDNELSILDWNTGEIERRIAIDGVSALSNPAWSPDGSRIAFSGMDGGISDIYIFDIENGGVKQMTNDRYGDLQPAWSPDSRSIVFLSDRGEEGTNFETMDYAEVRLSFLDVDSGEINTIVPFDDATHANPQFSPDGRSIYFTADPDGFKDIYRYNLDNEQTYRVTNLQTGVSGITSLSPALSVAGQSGRLAYSVFQKNTYTIFTLEGNDAQGKPIDDASLFATGAGVLPPAQALNAGLVSNYLDDPLSGLPDPQDYEVREYSARLRLDYVAPPSVGVSVGGPFGTGVGGGIGLFFSDMLGNHNLTVVAQANGTFKDIGGQVQYLNQKNRFNYGGGIGHIPYLLGASYGTINGNTTTIVQERQRIFIDSADLRGSYPFSTTRRIDVQAGFVRYGFDFEQEIITQSPFEFTREKVQLESPDPFFFFSGGVSYVGDYSNFGFTSPIQGGRYRIQATPFLGSEKFVRGVLDYRRYKFAKPVTFAIRGTHVGNYFAEVDPENPDATIFTQEYLGYGNRLTFLRGYSFYSLENNECPLLIGNQCTVDNLFGSRVAVVSAEVRLPLFGNETLGLINFPYLPTEISLFADAGAAWDKGDYPKFVFTSRPTERTPLVSAGISGRFNLFGYTVLELFYVYPFQRPDKGAHFGIQLVPGW
;
A
#
# COMPACT_ATOMS: atom_id res chain seq x y z
N MET A 1 31.01 -30.20 -0.20
CA MET A 1 31.00 -29.12 -1.21
C MET A 1 31.09 -27.78 -0.50
N LYS A 2 31.88 -26.83 -1.01
CA LYS A 2 31.79 -25.43 -0.55
C LYS A 2 30.59 -24.80 -1.25
N THR A 3 29.86 -23.90 -0.59
CA THR A 3 28.64 -23.27 -1.14
C THR A 3 28.87 -22.59 -2.51
N ASP A 4 30.08 -22.07 -2.73
CA ASP A 4 30.51 -21.46 -4.00
C ASP A 4 30.68 -22.46 -5.17
N SER A 5 30.90 -23.76 -4.90
CA SER A 5 31.03 -24.78 -5.96
C SER A 5 29.66 -25.20 -6.50
N LEU A 6 28.66 -25.32 -5.63
CA LEU A 6 27.30 -25.72 -6.00
C LEU A 6 26.65 -24.72 -6.96
N SER A 7 26.77 -23.41 -6.69
CA SER A 7 26.18 -22.38 -7.56
C SER A 7 26.83 -22.36 -8.96
N LYS A 8 28.14 -22.57 -9.04
CA LYS A 8 28.86 -22.62 -10.33
C LYS A 8 28.51 -23.88 -11.12
N GLU A 9 28.47 -25.03 -10.45
CA GLU A 9 28.10 -26.31 -11.05
C GLU A 9 26.63 -26.29 -11.52
N TRP A 10 25.73 -25.68 -10.75
CA TRP A 10 24.33 -25.48 -11.14
C TRP A 10 24.21 -24.58 -12.37
N ILE A 11 24.88 -23.41 -12.39
CA ILE A 11 24.88 -22.52 -13.56
C ILE A 11 25.43 -23.23 -14.80
N ALA A 12 26.50 -24.02 -14.65
CA ALA A 12 27.07 -24.79 -15.74
C ALA A 12 26.07 -25.85 -16.25
N ALA A 13 25.46 -26.63 -15.36
CA ALA A 13 24.48 -27.66 -15.71
C ALA A 13 23.25 -27.08 -16.42
N ILE A 14 22.73 -25.93 -15.96
CA ILE A 14 21.63 -25.21 -16.61
C ILE A 14 22.04 -24.75 -18.02
N LYS A 15 23.24 -24.18 -18.17
CA LYS A 15 23.74 -23.74 -19.48
C LYS A 15 23.93 -24.92 -20.44
N ASP A 16 24.56 -26.00 -19.98
CA ASP A 16 24.83 -27.18 -20.79
C ASP A 16 23.53 -27.87 -21.24
N ALA A 17 22.49 -27.86 -20.39
CA ALA A 17 21.19 -28.43 -20.71
C ALA A 17 20.38 -27.57 -21.70
N TYR A 18 20.31 -26.25 -21.50
CA TYR A 18 19.35 -25.41 -22.23
C TYR A 18 19.93 -24.55 -23.35
N LEU A 19 21.23 -24.19 -23.34
CA LEU A 19 21.81 -23.41 -24.44
C LEU A 19 21.64 -24.08 -25.82
N PRO A 20 21.81 -25.42 -25.96
CA PRO A 20 21.56 -26.08 -27.23
C PRO A 20 20.11 -25.95 -27.72
N LEU A 21 19.12 -25.90 -26.81
CA LEU A 21 17.70 -25.78 -27.18
C LEU A 21 17.32 -24.37 -27.68
N VAL A 22 18.15 -23.38 -27.37
CA VAL A 22 17.98 -21.98 -27.79
C VAL A 22 18.65 -21.72 -29.15
N GLU A 23 19.50 -22.64 -29.62
CA GLU A 23 20.20 -22.52 -30.90
C GLU A 23 19.20 -22.51 -32.08
N GLY A 24 19.35 -21.57 -33.00
CA GLY A 24 18.44 -21.41 -34.15
C GLY A 24 17.10 -20.74 -33.84
N LYS A 25 16.77 -20.45 -32.57
CA LYS A 25 15.61 -19.65 -32.18
C LYS A 25 15.85 -18.15 -32.36
N THR A 26 14.79 -17.41 -32.66
CA THR A 26 14.79 -15.96 -32.87
C THR A 26 15.02 -15.21 -31.55
N PRO A 27 16.03 -14.32 -31.47
CA PRO A 27 16.23 -13.48 -30.29
C PRO A 27 15.00 -12.64 -29.96
N ALA A 28 14.69 -12.45 -28.69
CA ALA A 28 13.51 -11.69 -28.25
C ALA A 28 13.48 -10.24 -28.76
N ASP A 29 14.64 -9.58 -28.91
CA ASP A 29 14.75 -8.24 -29.50
C ASP A 29 14.34 -8.18 -30.99
N SER A 30 14.29 -9.34 -31.67
CA SER A 30 13.87 -9.51 -33.07
C SER A 30 12.52 -10.22 -33.18
N ALA A 31 11.71 -10.23 -32.11
CA ALA A 31 10.45 -10.98 -32.08
C ALA A 31 9.39 -10.46 -33.07
N GLY A 32 9.50 -9.22 -33.54
CA GLY A 32 8.56 -8.55 -34.46
C GLY A 32 8.79 -7.05 -34.47
N ASN A 33 7.77 -6.27 -34.83
CA ASN A 33 7.83 -4.80 -34.73
C ASN A 33 7.68 -4.38 -33.26
N LYS A 34 8.75 -3.84 -32.66
CA LYS A 34 8.77 -3.38 -31.26
C LYS A 34 7.90 -2.13 -31.09
N ILE A 35 6.82 -2.20 -30.31
CA ILE A 35 5.86 -1.10 -30.12
C ILE A 35 5.97 -0.49 -28.73
N VAL A 36 5.79 -1.28 -27.66
CA VAL A 36 5.86 -0.76 -26.28
C VAL A 36 7.03 -1.40 -25.56
N SER A 37 7.95 -0.57 -25.06
CA SER A 37 9.17 -0.97 -24.35
C SER A 37 9.37 -0.15 -23.07
N GLU A 38 10.44 -0.49 -22.33
CA GLU A 38 10.96 0.26 -21.17
C GLU A 38 11.09 1.77 -21.41
N GLU A 39 11.48 2.17 -22.62
CA GLU A 39 11.64 3.59 -22.99
C GLU A 39 10.30 4.32 -23.10
N THR A 40 9.25 3.62 -23.56
CA THR A 40 7.94 4.21 -23.81
C THR A 40 6.98 4.10 -22.62
N ALA A 41 7.07 3.03 -21.84
CA ALA A 41 6.09 2.72 -20.80
C ALA A 41 6.64 1.88 -19.63
N GLY A 42 7.94 1.92 -19.31
CA GLY A 42 8.48 1.21 -18.15
C GLY A 42 8.63 -0.30 -18.36
N ASN A 43 9.04 -1.05 -17.33
CA ASN A 43 9.58 -2.40 -17.54
C ASN A 43 8.50 -3.48 -17.64
N MET A 44 7.33 -3.27 -17.06
CA MET A 44 6.21 -4.22 -17.17
C MET A 44 5.20 -3.69 -18.19
N ASN A 45 5.10 -4.31 -19.37
CA ASN A 45 4.09 -4.03 -20.39
C ASN A 45 3.43 -5.35 -20.81
N ILE A 46 2.23 -5.62 -20.27
CA ILE A 46 1.59 -6.95 -20.33
C ILE A 46 0.12 -6.84 -20.74
N ALA A 47 -0.50 -8.00 -21.01
CA ALA A 47 -1.90 -8.14 -21.39
C ALA A 47 -2.31 -7.21 -22.55
N PRO A 48 -1.57 -7.22 -23.69
CA PRO A 48 -1.91 -6.39 -24.84
C PRO A 48 -3.31 -6.73 -25.37
N SER A 49 -4.07 -5.71 -25.73
CA SER A 49 -5.37 -5.81 -26.37
C SER A 49 -5.41 -4.80 -27.52
N ILE A 50 -5.33 -5.28 -28.75
CA ILE A 50 -5.27 -4.43 -29.94
C ILE A 50 -6.70 -4.10 -30.41
N SER A 51 -6.93 -2.85 -30.83
CA SER A 51 -8.24 -2.42 -31.34
C SER A 51 -8.60 -3.19 -32.62
N PRO A 52 -9.89 -3.35 -32.95
CA PRO A 52 -10.31 -4.12 -34.13
C PRO A 52 -9.67 -3.63 -35.44
N ASP A 53 -9.46 -2.32 -35.57
CA ASP A 53 -8.81 -1.69 -36.73
C ASP A 53 -7.27 -1.76 -36.72
N GLY A 54 -6.65 -2.23 -35.63
CA GLY A 54 -5.21 -2.38 -35.48
C GLY A 54 -4.42 -1.10 -35.15
N LYS A 55 -5.10 0.03 -34.86
CA LYS A 55 -4.44 1.33 -34.65
C LYS A 55 -4.08 1.62 -33.21
N TRP A 56 -4.81 1.06 -32.25
CA TRP A 56 -4.63 1.32 -30.83
C TRP A 56 -4.33 0.04 -30.09
N ILE A 57 -3.52 0.14 -29.04
CA ILE A 57 -3.25 -0.97 -28.15
C ILE A 57 -3.47 -0.56 -26.70
N ALA A 58 -4.38 -1.26 -26.04
CA ALA A 58 -4.56 -1.18 -24.60
C ALA A 58 -3.61 -2.19 -23.94
N PHE A 59 -2.94 -1.79 -22.87
CA PHE A 59 -2.00 -2.65 -22.15
C PHE A 59 -1.83 -2.18 -20.70
N LEU A 60 -1.35 -3.09 -19.85
CA LEU A 60 -1.11 -2.81 -18.44
C LEU A 60 0.36 -2.53 -18.22
N SER A 61 0.65 -1.45 -17.47
CA SER A 61 2.02 -1.03 -17.24
C SER A 61 2.27 -0.30 -15.92
N GLU A 62 3.50 -0.41 -15.43
CA GLU A 62 4.03 0.29 -14.24
C GLU A 62 4.56 1.71 -14.51
N LYS A 63 4.36 2.24 -15.72
CA LYS A 63 4.89 3.55 -16.15
C LYS A 63 4.68 4.66 -15.11
N ASP A 64 3.55 4.62 -14.40
CA ASP A 64 3.19 5.57 -13.35
C ASP A 64 3.54 5.04 -11.94
N LEU A 65 4.83 4.76 -11.65
CA LEU A 65 5.55 4.56 -10.35
C LEU A 65 4.90 3.78 -9.18
N PHE A 66 3.63 4.01 -8.88
CA PHE A 66 2.92 3.56 -7.70
C PHE A 66 1.98 2.40 -7.98
N ASN A 67 1.49 2.23 -9.22
CA ASN A 67 0.51 1.21 -9.58
C ASN A 67 0.70 0.74 -11.03
N ILE A 68 0.24 -0.48 -11.31
CA ILE A 68 -0.01 -0.93 -12.68
C ILE A 68 -1.33 -0.30 -13.14
N ASN A 69 -1.25 0.55 -14.16
CA ASN A 69 -2.42 1.20 -14.76
C ASN A 69 -2.68 0.64 -16.17
N LEU A 70 -3.90 0.86 -16.65
CA LEU A 70 -4.28 0.62 -18.03
C LEU A 70 -3.90 1.83 -18.90
N PHE A 71 -3.08 1.60 -19.91
CA PHE A 71 -2.63 2.59 -20.88
C PHE A 71 -3.15 2.25 -22.26
N ILE A 72 -3.31 3.30 -23.07
CA ILE A 72 -3.59 3.16 -24.50
C ILE A 72 -2.46 3.85 -25.26
N ALA A 73 -1.84 3.10 -26.17
CA ALA A 73 -0.82 3.60 -27.08
C ALA A 73 -1.27 3.47 -28.53
N ASP A 74 -0.68 4.32 -29.36
CA ASP A 74 -0.70 4.16 -30.81
C ASP A 74 0.09 2.90 -31.18
N ALA A 75 -0.54 1.98 -31.93
CA ALA A 75 0.01 0.66 -32.21
C ALA A 75 1.10 0.68 -33.30
N GLU A 76 1.30 1.79 -34.01
CA GLU A 76 2.39 1.95 -34.99
C GLU A 76 3.63 2.55 -34.34
N THR A 77 3.44 3.56 -33.49
CA THR A 77 4.53 4.35 -32.91
C THR A 77 4.89 3.97 -31.47
N GLY A 78 4.03 3.24 -30.76
CA GLY A 78 4.21 2.94 -29.33
C GLY A 78 3.95 4.12 -28.40
N ARG A 79 3.59 5.28 -28.94
CA ARG A 79 3.37 6.48 -28.14
C ARG A 79 2.11 6.34 -27.30
N VAL A 80 2.27 6.32 -25.98
CA VAL A 80 1.15 6.36 -25.03
C VAL A 80 0.37 7.65 -25.22
N VAL A 81 -0.89 7.52 -25.64
CA VAL A 81 -1.82 8.65 -25.85
C VAL A 81 -2.76 8.87 -24.67
N ARG A 82 -2.95 7.86 -23.83
CA ARG A 82 -3.81 7.94 -22.65
C ARG A 82 -3.35 7.03 -21.51
N SER A 83 -3.50 7.53 -20.28
CA SER A 83 -3.42 6.76 -19.05
C SER A 83 -4.79 6.80 -18.39
N LEU A 84 -5.36 5.64 -18.10
CA LEU A 84 -6.58 5.51 -17.33
C LEU A 84 -6.14 5.40 -15.87
N LYS A 85 -6.13 6.55 -15.21
CA LYS A 85 -5.64 6.68 -13.83
C LYS A 85 -6.48 5.78 -12.92
N GLY A 86 -5.87 4.73 -12.39
CA GLY A 86 -6.46 3.89 -11.35
C GLY A 86 -6.62 4.62 -10.01
N THR A 87 -6.71 3.84 -8.93
CA THR A 87 -6.92 4.15 -7.50
C THR A 87 -6.35 5.46 -6.92
N ASN A 88 -5.39 6.13 -7.59
CA ASN A 88 -4.75 7.36 -7.13
C ASN A 88 -5.55 8.66 -7.40
N ALA A 89 -6.55 8.64 -8.28
CA ALA A 89 -7.36 9.82 -8.63
C ALA A 89 -8.77 9.81 -8.01
N ASP A 90 -9.34 8.62 -7.76
CA ASP A 90 -10.71 8.44 -7.30
C ASP A 90 -10.75 7.41 -6.15
N PRO A 91 -11.25 7.77 -4.95
CA PRO A 91 -11.38 6.87 -3.80
C PRO A 91 -12.39 5.71 -3.98
N HIS A 92 -12.98 5.52 -5.17
CA HIS A 92 -13.93 4.45 -5.48
C HIS A 92 -13.32 3.22 -6.21
N PHE A 93 -12.01 3.15 -6.43
CA PHE A 93 -11.37 1.95 -7.01
C PHE A 93 -10.46 1.27 -5.98
N ASP A 94 -10.54 -0.06 -5.86
CA ASP A 94 -9.69 -0.84 -4.95
C ASP A 94 -8.53 -1.56 -5.67
N ALA A 95 -8.74 -2.12 -6.87
CA ALA A 95 -7.69 -2.73 -7.72
C ALA A 95 -8.14 -3.01 -9.18
N ILE A 96 -7.18 -3.26 -10.09
CA ILE A 96 -7.41 -3.82 -11.44
C ILE A 96 -6.85 -5.26 -11.43
N ARG A 97 -7.55 -6.24 -12.02
CA ARG A 97 -7.01 -7.60 -12.19
C ARG A 97 -5.95 -7.62 -13.30
N PHE A 98 -4.70 -7.30 -12.95
CA PHE A 98 -3.62 -7.18 -13.93
C PHE A 98 -2.89 -8.49 -14.25
N ILE A 99 -3.05 -9.52 -13.43
CA ILE A 99 -2.29 -10.78 -13.59
C ILE A 99 -2.99 -11.71 -14.59
N ASN A 100 -4.32 -11.90 -14.51
CA ASN A 100 -5.03 -12.95 -15.25
C ASN A 100 -6.10 -12.44 -16.24
N SER A 101 -6.25 -11.13 -16.43
CA SER A 101 -7.26 -10.57 -17.34
C SER A 101 -6.67 -9.49 -18.25
N SER A 102 -6.92 -9.62 -19.55
CA SER A 102 -6.88 -8.52 -20.50
C SER A 102 -8.28 -7.87 -20.55
N GLY A 103 -8.36 -6.64 -21.07
CA GLY A 103 -9.65 -6.06 -21.46
C GLY A 103 -9.91 -6.29 -22.96
N SER A 104 -11.13 -5.98 -23.40
CA SER A 104 -11.57 -6.18 -24.78
C SER A 104 -12.20 -4.91 -25.36
N TRP A 105 -11.85 -4.62 -26.61
CA TRP A 105 -12.40 -3.50 -27.36
C TRP A 105 -13.77 -3.83 -27.91
N SER A 106 -14.68 -2.85 -27.91
CA SER A 106 -15.89 -2.94 -28.71
C SER A 106 -15.55 -2.99 -30.20
N PRO A 107 -16.40 -3.59 -31.06
CA PRO A 107 -16.12 -3.76 -32.50
C PRO A 107 -15.89 -2.46 -33.26
N ASP A 108 -16.49 -1.36 -32.79
CA ASP A 108 -16.32 0.00 -33.32
C ASP A 108 -15.01 0.69 -32.86
N GLY A 109 -14.25 0.05 -31.96
CA GLY A 109 -13.02 0.59 -31.39
C GLY A 109 -13.22 1.79 -30.46
N ARG A 110 -14.46 2.09 -30.04
CA ARG A 110 -14.78 3.27 -29.21
C ARG A 110 -14.83 2.98 -27.71
N ARG A 111 -15.20 1.77 -27.33
CA ARG A 111 -15.36 1.36 -25.93
C ARG A 111 -14.37 0.25 -25.57
N PHE A 112 -14.05 0.17 -24.29
CA PHE A 112 -13.17 -0.85 -23.74
C PHE A 112 -13.81 -1.48 -22.50
N ALA A 113 -14.00 -2.79 -22.52
CA ALA A 113 -14.48 -3.58 -21.39
C ALA A 113 -13.30 -4.16 -20.59
N PHE A 114 -13.36 -4.04 -19.26
CA PHE A 114 -12.33 -4.55 -18.37
C PHE A 114 -12.91 -4.83 -16.97
N ILE A 115 -12.21 -5.63 -16.18
CA ILE A 115 -12.65 -6.01 -14.82
C ILE A 115 -12.07 -5.07 -13.78
N THR A 116 -12.93 -4.57 -12.89
CA THR A 116 -12.58 -3.67 -11.77
C THR A 116 -12.95 -4.30 -10.42
N PHE A 117 -12.15 -4.05 -9.39
CA PHE A 117 -12.52 -4.35 -8.00
C PHE A 117 -13.08 -3.10 -7.31
N VAL A 118 -14.31 -3.20 -6.79
CA VAL A 118 -15.02 -2.12 -6.09
C VAL A 118 -15.66 -2.69 -4.83
N GLN A 119 -15.31 -2.15 -3.66
CA GLN A 119 -15.88 -2.52 -2.34
C GLN A 119 -15.72 -4.00 -1.94
N GLY A 120 -14.79 -4.73 -2.56
CA GLY A 120 -14.55 -6.15 -2.31
C GLY A 120 -15.15 -7.10 -3.36
N ASP A 121 -15.95 -6.58 -4.29
CA ASP A 121 -16.56 -7.35 -5.37
C ASP A 121 -15.95 -7.02 -6.74
N ASN A 122 -16.09 -7.95 -7.69
CA ASN A 122 -15.64 -7.79 -9.08
C ASN A 122 -16.79 -7.25 -9.94
N GLU A 123 -16.52 -6.22 -10.73
CA GLU A 123 -17.47 -5.63 -11.68
C GLU A 123 -16.90 -5.63 -13.09
N LEU A 124 -17.76 -5.85 -14.09
CA LEU A 124 -17.47 -5.57 -15.49
C LEU A 124 -17.68 -4.07 -15.76
N SER A 125 -16.60 -3.36 -16.09
CA SER A 125 -16.62 -1.93 -16.39
C SER A 125 -16.49 -1.69 -17.89
N ILE A 126 -17.31 -0.80 -18.43
CA ILE A 126 -17.27 -0.34 -19.83
C ILE A 126 -16.88 1.13 -19.86
N LEU A 127 -15.83 1.43 -20.60
CA LEU A 127 -15.22 2.74 -20.71
C LEU A 127 -15.30 3.28 -22.14
N ASP A 128 -15.64 4.56 -22.32
CA ASP A 128 -15.32 5.29 -23.56
C ASP A 128 -13.87 5.77 -23.47
N TRP A 129 -13.00 5.24 -24.33
CA TRP A 129 -11.58 5.54 -24.22
C TRP A 129 -11.22 6.96 -24.70
N ASN A 130 -12.05 7.58 -25.55
CA ASN A 130 -11.81 8.94 -26.04
C ASN A 130 -12.06 9.96 -24.92
N THR A 131 -13.11 9.77 -24.12
CA THR A 131 -13.40 10.65 -22.97
C THR A 131 -12.58 10.24 -21.74
N GLY A 132 -12.39 8.94 -21.54
CA GLY A 132 -11.83 8.36 -20.31
C GLY A 132 -12.88 8.17 -19.21
N GLU A 133 -14.17 8.26 -19.53
CA GLU A 133 -15.27 8.06 -18.59
C GLU A 133 -15.78 6.61 -18.62
N ILE A 134 -16.08 6.07 -17.44
CA ILE A 134 -16.76 4.77 -17.31
C ILE A 134 -18.26 5.00 -17.56
N GLU A 135 -18.77 4.46 -18.65
CA GLU A 135 -20.17 4.59 -19.04
C GLU A 135 -21.08 3.63 -18.27
N ARG A 136 -20.58 2.42 -17.93
CA ARG A 136 -21.33 1.39 -17.20
C ARG A 136 -20.43 0.57 -16.28
N ARG A 137 -21.00 0.16 -15.14
CA ARG A 137 -20.44 -0.83 -14.23
C ARG A 137 -21.51 -1.87 -13.94
N ILE A 138 -21.15 -3.14 -14.08
CA ILE A 138 -22.08 -4.26 -14.00
C ILE A 138 -21.54 -5.24 -12.96
N ALA A 139 -22.26 -5.34 -11.83
CA ALA A 139 -22.07 -6.41 -10.85
C ALA A 139 -22.94 -7.60 -11.24
N ILE A 140 -22.45 -8.81 -10.99
CA ILE A 140 -23.13 -10.05 -11.37
C ILE A 140 -23.39 -10.85 -10.10
N ASP A 141 -24.68 -10.96 -9.75
CA ASP A 141 -25.10 -11.65 -8.53
C ASP A 141 -24.66 -13.12 -8.55
N GLY A 142 -24.08 -13.59 -7.44
CA GLY A 142 -23.61 -14.97 -7.28
C GLY A 142 -22.22 -15.25 -7.87
N VAL A 143 -21.64 -14.34 -8.66
CA VAL A 143 -20.32 -14.56 -9.27
C VAL A 143 -19.24 -13.81 -8.50
N SER A 144 -18.45 -14.56 -7.73
CA SER A 144 -17.42 -14.01 -6.83
C SER A 144 -16.22 -13.39 -7.54
N ALA A 145 -15.91 -13.86 -8.75
CA ALA A 145 -14.79 -13.36 -9.55
C ALA A 145 -15.11 -13.34 -11.04
N LEU A 146 -14.65 -12.27 -11.72
CA LEU A 146 -14.78 -12.08 -13.16
C LEU A 146 -13.39 -11.96 -13.79
N SER A 147 -13.20 -12.50 -14.99
CA SER A 147 -11.99 -12.31 -15.80
C SER A 147 -12.23 -12.46 -17.30
N ASN A 148 -11.27 -11.98 -18.09
CA ASN A 148 -11.18 -12.16 -19.54
C ASN A 148 -12.47 -11.79 -20.30
N PRO A 149 -12.98 -10.54 -20.15
CA PRO A 149 -14.10 -10.11 -20.97
C PRO A 149 -13.72 -10.10 -22.45
N ALA A 150 -14.64 -10.56 -23.31
CA ALA A 150 -14.52 -10.60 -24.75
C ALA A 150 -15.80 -10.07 -25.40
N TRP A 151 -15.69 -8.94 -26.10
CA TRP A 151 -16.82 -8.34 -26.82
C TRP A 151 -17.15 -9.15 -28.08
N SER A 152 -18.44 -9.39 -28.32
CA SER A 152 -18.88 -10.01 -29.57
C SER A 152 -18.65 -9.07 -30.76
N PRO A 153 -18.25 -9.57 -31.95
CA PRO A 153 -18.09 -8.75 -33.16
C PRO A 153 -19.34 -7.98 -33.60
N ASP A 154 -20.53 -8.49 -33.28
CA ASP A 154 -21.81 -7.79 -33.50
C ASP A 154 -22.06 -6.61 -32.52
N GLY A 155 -21.26 -6.51 -31.45
CA GLY A 155 -21.32 -5.43 -30.46
C GLY A 155 -22.42 -5.58 -29.41
N SER A 156 -23.24 -6.63 -29.47
CA SER A 156 -24.42 -6.83 -28.62
C SER A 156 -24.15 -7.54 -27.29
N ARG A 157 -23.04 -8.30 -27.19
CA ARG A 157 -22.77 -9.23 -26.08
C ARG A 157 -21.32 -9.14 -25.61
N ILE A 158 -21.07 -9.51 -24.37
CA ILE A 158 -19.74 -9.69 -23.79
C ILE A 158 -19.68 -11.06 -23.12
N ALA A 159 -18.78 -11.92 -23.58
CA ALA A 159 -18.47 -13.18 -22.91
C ALA A 159 -17.40 -12.94 -21.85
N PHE A 160 -17.41 -13.68 -20.74
CA PHE A 160 -16.38 -13.60 -19.71
C PHE A 160 -16.31 -14.89 -18.91
N SER A 161 -15.20 -15.10 -18.21
CA SER A 161 -15.04 -16.17 -17.23
C SER A 161 -15.55 -15.68 -15.87
N GLY A 162 -16.48 -16.43 -15.28
CA GLY A 162 -17.06 -16.14 -13.98
C GLY A 162 -16.82 -17.29 -13.00
N MET A 163 -16.42 -16.98 -11.77
CA MET A 163 -16.22 -17.99 -10.73
C MET A 163 -17.34 -17.97 -9.69
N ASP A 164 -18.04 -19.09 -9.57
CA ASP A 164 -18.99 -19.38 -8.49
C ASP A 164 -18.56 -20.67 -7.78
N GLY A 165 -18.61 -20.69 -6.45
CA GLY A 165 -18.24 -21.86 -5.66
C GLY A 165 -16.82 -22.41 -5.86
N GLY A 166 -15.91 -21.66 -6.49
CA GLY A 166 -14.54 -22.08 -6.81
C GLY A 166 -14.38 -22.73 -8.19
N ILE A 167 -15.45 -22.82 -8.99
CA ILE A 167 -15.42 -23.33 -10.36
C ILE A 167 -15.58 -22.15 -11.31
N SER A 168 -14.82 -22.14 -12.41
CA SER A 168 -14.89 -21.09 -13.43
C SER A 168 -15.74 -21.56 -14.60
N ASP A 169 -16.74 -20.78 -14.99
CA ASP A 169 -17.63 -21.04 -16.11
C ASP A 169 -17.62 -19.87 -17.12
N ILE A 170 -18.11 -20.13 -18.34
CA ILE A 170 -18.35 -19.10 -19.35
C ILE A 170 -19.74 -18.50 -19.16
N TYR A 171 -19.78 -17.18 -19.11
CA TYR A 171 -21.01 -16.39 -19.06
C TYR A 171 -21.07 -15.42 -20.24
N ILE A 172 -22.29 -15.05 -20.62
CA ILE A 172 -22.56 -14.03 -21.64
C ILE A 172 -23.45 -12.95 -21.01
N PHE A 173 -22.98 -11.71 -21.06
CA PHE A 173 -23.74 -10.52 -20.73
C PHE A 173 -24.28 -9.86 -22.01
N ASP A 174 -25.57 -9.55 -22.02
CA ASP A 174 -26.25 -8.82 -23.08
C ASP A 174 -26.26 -7.32 -22.77
N ILE A 175 -25.75 -6.51 -23.71
CA ILE A 175 -25.52 -5.08 -23.50
C ILE A 175 -26.82 -4.27 -23.57
N GLU A 176 -27.80 -4.71 -24.36
CA GLU A 176 -29.04 -3.96 -24.56
C GLU A 176 -30.03 -4.21 -23.41
N ASN A 177 -30.26 -5.47 -23.05
CA ASN A 177 -31.25 -5.83 -22.03
C ASN A 177 -30.65 -6.01 -20.63
N GLY A 178 -29.31 -6.10 -20.50
CA GLY A 178 -28.60 -6.23 -19.23
C GLY A 178 -28.65 -7.63 -18.60
N GLY A 179 -29.14 -8.64 -19.33
CA GLY A 179 -29.24 -10.02 -18.86
C GLY A 179 -27.88 -10.72 -18.87
N VAL A 180 -27.66 -11.60 -17.89
CA VAL A 180 -26.50 -12.51 -17.84
C VAL A 180 -27.00 -13.94 -18.01
N LYS A 181 -26.38 -14.69 -18.91
CA LYS A 181 -26.63 -16.12 -19.13
C LYS A 181 -25.34 -16.90 -18.85
N GLN A 182 -25.42 -17.86 -17.94
CA GLN A 182 -24.38 -18.86 -17.73
C GLN A 182 -24.46 -19.89 -18.87
N MET A 183 -23.34 -20.12 -19.55
CA MET A 183 -23.27 -20.99 -20.73
C MET A 183 -22.68 -22.36 -20.39
N THR A 184 -21.79 -22.42 -19.40
CA THR A 184 -21.26 -23.68 -18.85
C THR A 184 -21.54 -23.73 -17.35
N ASN A 185 -21.78 -24.94 -16.83
CA ASN A 185 -22.11 -25.15 -15.43
C ASN A 185 -21.83 -26.62 -15.09
N ASP A 186 -20.54 -26.97 -15.09
CA ASP A 186 -20.09 -28.33 -14.81
C ASP A 186 -18.86 -28.31 -13.87
N ARG A 187 -18.12 -29.41 -13.78
CA ARG A 187 -16.98 -29.52 -12.85
C ARG A 187 -15.66 -29.06 -13.47
N TYR A 188 -15.64 -28.79 -14.78
CA TYR A 188 -14.44 -28.38 -15.50
C TYR A 188 -14.18 -26.88 -15.31
N GLY A 189 -12.94 -26.47 -15.49
CA GLY A 189 -12.55 -25.07 -15.38
C GLY A 189 -12.56 -24.39 -16.75
N ASP A 190 -13.44 -23.40 -16.95
CA ASP A 190 -13.58 -22.70 -18.22
C ASP A 190 -13.05 -21.26 -18.18
N LEU A 191 -12.06 -20.97 -19.03
CA LEU A 191 -11.27 -19.75 -18.98
C LEU A 191 -11.10 -19.09 -20.36
N GLN A 192 -10.87 -17.78 -20.38
CA GLN A 192 -10.41 -17.02 -21.56
C GLN A 192 -11.28 -17.17 -22.83
N PRO A 193 -12.57 -16.82 -22.77
CA PRO A 193 -13.43 -16.86 -23.95
C PRO A 193 -12.97 -15.85 -25.01
N ALA A 194 -13.11 -16.21 -26.28
CA ALA A 194 -12.95 -15.34 -27.44
C ALA A 194 -14.01 -15.66 -28.50
N TRP A 195 -14.62 -14.62 -29.06
CA TRP A 195 -15.70 -14.77 -30.03
C TRP A 195 -15.22 -15.08 -31.44
N SER A 196 -15.96 -15.92 -32.15
CA SER A 196 -15.86 -16.07 -33.59
C SER A 196 -16.30 -14.78 -34.31
N PRO A 197 -15.74 -14.43 -35.49
CA PRO A 197 -16.09 -13.22 -36.23
C PRO A 197 -17.58 -13.09 -36.59
N ASP A 198 -18.29 -14.21 -36.70
CA ASP A 198 -19.73 -14.27 -36.99
C ASP A 198 -20.62 -14.18 -35.72
N SER A 199 -20.02 -14.05 -34.53
CA SER A 199 -20.72 -13.96 -33.23
C SER A 199 -21.60 -15.17 -32.88
N ARG A 200 -21.32 -16.35 -33.45
CA ARG A 200 -22.09 -17.59 -33.20
C ARG A 200 -21.40 -18.60 -32.30
N SER A 201 -20.08 -18.53 -32.20
CA SER A 201 -19.29 -19.47 -31.42
C SER A 201 -18.28 -18.74 -30.54
N ILE A 202 -17.87 -19.41 -29.47
CA ILE A 202 -16.84 -18.94 -28.55
C ILE A 202 -15.77 -20.02 -28.44
N VAL A 203 -14.51 -19.66 -28.66
CA VAL A 203 -13.37 -20.50 -28.27
C VAL A 203 -12.96 -20.14 -26.85
N PHE A 204 -12.66 -21.11 -26.01
CA PHE A 204 -12.24 -20.93 -24.62
C PHE A 204 -11.31 -22.08 -24.21
N LEU A 205 -10.67 -21.93 -23.06
CA LEU A 205 -9.83 -22.95 -22.45
C LEU A 205 -10.66 -23.80 -21.50
N SER A 206 -10.49 -25.11 -21.55
CA SER A 206 -11.12 -26.04 -20.61
C SER A 206 -10.29 -27.29 -20.44
N ASP A 207 -10.33 -27.91 -19.26
CA ASP A 207 -9.69 -29.19 -18.95
C ASP A 207 -10.59 -30.39 -19.27
N ARG A 208 -11.66 -30.17 -20.05
CA ARG A 208 -12.61 -31.21 -20.50
C ARG A 208 -12.14 -32.00 -21.73
N GLY A 209 -12.96 -32.98 -22.11
CA GLY A 209 -12.81 -33.78 -23.32
C GLY A 209 -12.29 -35.20 -23.07
N GLU A 210 -12.08 -35.94 -24.16
CA GLU A 210 -11.44 -37.26 -24.13
C GLU A 210 -10.01 -37.13 -23.58
N GLU A 211 -9.61 -38.00 -22.65
CA GLU A 211 -8.36 -37.88 -21.88
C GLU A 211 -8.25 -36.60 -21.03
N GLY A 212 -9.35 -35.86 -20.81
CA GLY A 212 -9.38 -34.67 -19.96
C GLY A 212 -9.37 -35.02 -18.46
N THR A 213 -9.62 -34.02 -17.61
CA THR A 213 -9.64 -34.21 -16.15
C THR A 213 -10.58 -35.35 -15.76
N ASN A 214 -10.03 -36.36 -15.09
CA ASN A 214 -10.74 -37.48 -14.55
C ASN A 214 -10.94 -37.30 -13.05
N PHE A 215 -12.15 -36.86 -12.68
CA PHE A 215 -12.52 -36.61 -11.30
C PHE A 215 -12.66 -37.88 -10.43
N GLU A 216 -12.72 -39.07 -11.01
CA GLU A 216 -12.77 -40.33 -10.25
C GLU A 216 -11.38 -40.74 -9.77
N THR A 217 -10.35 -40.53 -10.60
CA THR A 217 -8.95 -40.82 -10.28
C THR A 217 -8.20 -39.62 -9.72
N MET A 218 -8.81 -38.42 -9.75
CA MET A 218 -8.17 -37.14 -9.45
C MET A 218 -6.95 -36.88 -10.34
N ASP A 219 -7.03 -37.33 -11.59
CA ASP A 219 -6.04 -37.05 -12.62
C ASP A 219 -6.46 -35.80 -13.38
N TYR A 220 -5.70 -34.71 -13.26
CA TYR A 220 -6.06 -33.40 -13.79
C TYR A 220 -5.33 -33.16 -15.11
N ALA A 221 -6.08 -32.85 -16.16
CA ALA A 221 -5.52 -32.58 -17.47
C ALA A 221 -5.09 -31.11 -17.62
N GLU A 222 -4.12 -30.88 -18.51
CA GLU A 222 -3.81 -29.54 -18.99
C GLU A 222 -5.01 -28.93 -19.75
N VAL A 223 -5.09 -27.60 -19.75
CA VAL A 223 -6.15 -26.87 -20.44
C VAL A 223 -6.02 -26.96 -21.96
N ARG A 224 -7.16 -27.09 -22.63
CA ARG A 224 -7.31 -27.36 -24.07
C ARG A 224 -8.21 -26.34 -24.74
N LEU A 225 -8.19 -26.29 -26.06
CA LEU A 225 -9.07 -25.41 -26.82
C LEU A 225 -10.45 -26.05 -26.99
N SER A 226 -11.49 -25.39 -26.48
CA SER A 226 -12.88 -25.83 -26.60
C SER A 226 -13.72 -24.77 -27.32
N PHE A 227 -14.68 -25.23 -28.12
CA PHE A 227 -15.59 -24.40 -28.91
C PHE A 227 -17.01 -24.61 -28.41
N LEU A 228 -17.66 -23.51 -28.04
CA LEU A 228 -19.06 -23.44 -27.63
C LEU A 228 -19.88 -22.84 -28.77
N ASP A 229 -20.92 -23.54 -29.21
CA ASP A 229 -21.99 -22.94 -30.02
C ASP A 229 -22.96 -22.19 -29.10
N VAL A 230 -23.19 -20.90 -29.39
CA VAL A 230 -23.93 -20.03 -28.46
C VAL A 230 -25.43 -20.29 -28.47
N ASP A 231 -25.97 -20.80 -29.58
CA ASP A 231 -27.40 -21.07 -29.72
C ASP A 231 -27.77 -22.44 -29.14
N SER A 232 -27.01 -23.48 -29.47
CA SER A 232 -27.26 -24.85 -29.02
C SER A 232 -26.69 -25.16 -27.64
N GLY A 233 -25.60 -24.48 -27.24
CA GLY A 233 -24.82 -24.81 -26.06
C GLY A 233 -23.90 -26.03 -26.23
N GLU A 234 -23.76 -26.56 -27.46
CA GLU A 234 -22.89 -27.69 -27.74
C GLU A 234 -21.41 -27.31 -27.63
N ILE A 235 -20.60 -28.22 -27.08
CA ILE A 235 -19.17 -27.99 -26.82
C ILE A 235 -18.34 -29.09 -27.45
N ASN A 236 -17.36 -28.68 -28.26
CA ASN A 236 -16.39 -29.57 -28.90
C ASN A 236 -14.96 -29.15 -28.53
N THR A 237 -14.10 -30.10 -28.18
CA THR A 237 -12.71 -29.84 -27.75
C THR A 237 -11.73 -30.34 -28.79
N ILE A 238 -10.67 -29.56 -29.02
CA ILE A 238 -9.52 -29.95 -29.86
C ILE A 238 -8.25 -29.88 -29.03
N VAL A 239 -7.29 -30.74 -29.37
CA VAL A 239 -6.00 -30.86 -28.69
C VAL A 239 -4.90 -30.75 -29.75
N PRO A 240 -4.42 -29.53 -30.07
CA PRO A 240 -3.34 -29.36 -31.06
C PRO A 240 -2.02 -30.01 -30.66
N PHE A 241 -1.79 -30.18 -29.34
CA PHE A 241 -0.62 -30.82 -28.74
C PHE A 241 -1.04 -31.61 -27.50
N ASP A 242 -0.53 -32.82 -27.33
CA ASP A 242 -0.96 -33.72 -26.24
C ASP A 242 -0.43 -33.29 -24.85
N ASP A 243 0.81 -32.78 -24.79
CA ASP A 243 1.51 -32.40 -23.55
C ASP A 243 2.02 -30.95 -23.63
N ALA A 244 1.09 -29.99 -23.66
CA ALA A 244 1.40 -28.57 -23.69
C ALA A 244 0.29 -27.74 -23.04
N THR A 245 0.66 -26.62 -22.43
CA THR A 245 -0.32 -25.63 -21.95
C THR A 245 -0.86 -24.84 -23.14
N HIS A 246 -2.17 -24.82 -23.35
CA HIS A 246 -2.83 -23.95 -24.33
C HIS A 246 -3.35 -22.69 -23.65
N ALA A 247 -3.03 -21.51 -24.17
CA ALA A 247 -3.51 -20.26 -23.59
C ALA A 247 -3.82 -19.16 -24.61
N ASN A 248 -4.71 -18.25 -24.21
CA ASN A 248 -5.08 -17.01 -24.91
C ASN A 248 -5.56 -17.22 -26.37
N PRO A 249 -6.57 -18.07 -26.63
CA PRO A 249 -7.06 -18.30 -27.98
C PRO A 249 -7.74 -17.05 -28.56
N GLN A 250 -7.57 -16.79 -29.85
CA GLN A 250 -8.12 -15.66 -30.59
C GLN A 250 -8.42 -16.08 -32.04
N PHE A 251 -9.59 -15.71 -32.57
CA PHE A 251 -9.93 -15.99 -33.96
C PHE A 251 -9.15 -15.08 -34.94
N SER A 252 -8.83 -15.63 -36.12
CA SER A 252 -8.48 -14.82 -37.28
C SER A 252 -9.69 -14.00 -37.76
N PRO A 253 -9.48 -12.84 -38.43
CA PRO A 253 -10.58 -12.00 -38.94
C PRO A 253 -11.57 -12.73 -39.86
N ASP A 254 -11.10 -13.73 -40.61
CA ASP A 254 -11.91 -14.53 -41.52
C ASP A 254 -12.61 -15.72 -40.84
N GLY A 255 -12.31 -15.98 -39.56
CA GLY A 255 -12.90 -17.06 -38.78
C GLY A 255 -12.40 -18.46 -39.14
N ARG A 256 -11.40 -18.59 -40.02
CA ARG A 256 -10.88 -19.88 -40.52
C ARG A 256 -9.72 -20.43 -39.71
N SER A 257 -9.22 -19.68 -38.73
CA SER A 257 -8.09 -20.08 -37.90
C SER A 257 -8.17 -19.55 -36.48
N ILE A 258 -7.53 -20.26 -35.55
CA ILE A 258 -7.34 -19.82 -34.17
C ILE A 258 -5.85 -19.58 -33.93
N TYR A 259 -5.52 -18.39 -33.47
CA TYR A 259 -4.23 -18.08 -32.88
C TYR A 259 -4.26 -18.36 -31.38
N PHE A 260 -3.23 -18.98 -30.85
CA PHE A 260 -3.10 -19.28 -29.43
C PHE A 260 -1.62 -19.34 -29.05
N THR A 261 -1.35 -19.29 -27.75
CA THR A 261 -0.01 -19.54 -27.21
C THR A 261 0.07 -20.97 -26.68
N ALA A 262 1.19 -21.64 -26.93
CA ALA A 262 1.47 -22.96 -26.37
C ALA A 262 2.97 -23.17 -26.19
N ASP A 263 3.35 -24.16 -25.39
CA ASP A 263 4.74 -24.49 -25.05
C ASP A 263 5.11 -25.98 -25.23
N PRO A 264 4.77 -26.62 -26.36
CA PRO A 264 5.03 -28.05 -26.56
C PRO A 264 6.52 -28.42 -26.57
N ASP A 265 7.44 -27.48 -26.87
CA ASP A 265 8.90 -27.67 -26.74
C ASP A 265 9.47 -27.02 -25.46
N GLY A 266 8.60 -26.61 -24.53
CA GLY A 266 8.92 -25.85 -23.32
C GLY A 266 9.22 -24.36 -23.56
N PHE A 267 9.14 -23.87 -24.81
CA PHE A 267 9.18 -22.45 -25.12
C PHE A 267 7.79 -21.98 -25.53
N LYS A 268 7.26 -21.00 -24.79
CA LYS A 268 5.94 -20.46 -25.10
C LYS A 268 5.97 -19.63 -26.38
N ASP A 269 5.29 -20.07 -27.42
CA ASP A 269 5.24 -19.43 -28.73
C ASP A 269 3.80 -19.27 -29.22
N ILE A 270 3.61 -18.47 -30.25
CA ILE A 270 2.32 -18.32 -30.94
C ILE A 270 2.20 -19.41 -31.99
N TYR A 271 1.07 -20.09 -31.96
CA TYR A 271 0.64 -21.10 -32.92
C TYR A 271 -0.66 -20.68 -33.59
N ARG A 272 -0.88 -21.19 -34.80
CA ARG A 272 -2.12 -21.00 -35.55
C ARG A 272 -2.68 -22.36 -35.94
N TYR A 273 -3.88 -22.67 -35.51
CA TYR A 273 -4.64 -23.85 -35.93
C TYR A 273 -5.62 -23.46 -37.03
N ASN A 274 -5.58 -24.14 -38.17
CA ASN A 274 -6.52 -23.91 -39.27
C ASN A 274 -7.73 -24.85 -39.13
N LEU A 275 -8.93 -24.29 -39.12
CA LEU A 275 -10.17 -25.01 -38.83
C LEU A 275 -10.68 -25.82 -40.04
N ASP A 276 -10.25 -25.52 -41.26
CA ASP A 276 -10.72 -26.21 -42.46
C ASP A 276 -9.95 -27.50 -42.76
N ASN A 277 -8.65 -27.52 -42.45
CA ASN A 277 -7.75 -28.63 -42.74
C ASN A 277 -7.11 -29.25 -41.50
N GLU A 278 -7.48 -28.76 -40.31
CA GLU A 278 -7.04 -29.26 -39.00
C GLU A 278 -5.50 -29.24 -38.80
N GLN A 279 -4.80 -28.37 -39.54
CA GLN A 279 -3.34 -28.26 -39.49
C GLN A 279 -2.86 -27.16 -38.54
N THR A 280 -1.86 -27.47 -37.71
CA THR A 280 -1.18 -26.51 -36.84
C THR A 280 0.06 -25.91 -37.52
N TYR A 281 0.25 -24.61 -37.33
CA TYR A 281 1.38 -23.81 -37.82
C TYR A 281 2.07 -23.09 -36.66
N ARG A 282 3.40 -23.07 -36.64
CA ARG A 282 4.20 -22.29 -35.70
C ARG A 282 4.44 -20.88 -36.25
N VAL A 283 3.96 -19.86 -35.54
CA VAL A 283 4.08 -18.44 -35.95
C VAL A 283 5.36 -17.82 -35.42
N THR A 284 5.70 -18.07 -34.15
CA THR A 284 6.94 -17.60 -33.52
C THR A 284 7.83 -18.75 -33.08
N ASN A 285 9.13 -18.49 -32.97
CA ASN A 285 10.12 -19.45 -32.46
C ASN A 285 11.17 -18.69 -31.62
N LEU A 286 10.77 -18.20 -30.45
CA LEU A 286 11.56 -17.24 -29.67
C LEU A 286 12.50 -17.90 -28.64
N GLN A 287 13.61 -17.23 -28.32
CA GLN A 287 14.59 -17.71 -27.31
C GLN A 287 14.07 -17.67 -25.86
N THR A 288 13.13 -16.78 -25.54
CA THR A 288 12.55 -16.63 -24.19
C THR A 288 11.04 -16.88 -24.15
N GLY A 289 10.35 -16.70 -25.28
CA GLY A 289 8.92 -16.97 -25.43
C GLY A 289 8.00 -15.76 -25.28
N VAL A 290 6.78 -15.92 -25.78
CA VAL A 290 5.64 -15.01 -25.58
C VAL A 290 5.04 -15.27 -24.20
N SER A 291 5.01 -14.25 -23.34
CA SER A 291 4.68 -14.44 -21.92
C SER A 291 3.96 -13.25 -21.31
N GLY A 292 3.08 -13.55 -20.35
CA GLY A 292 2.60 -12.63 -19.33
C GLY A 292 3.27 -12.92 -17.99
N ILE A 293 2.65 -12.54 -16.87
CA ILE A 293 3.19 -12.77 -15.52
C ILE A 293 3.14 -14.26 -15.12
N THR A 294 2.08 -14.97 -15.51
CA THR A 294 1.83 -16.39 -15.21
C THR A 294 1.61 -17.19 -16.50
N SER A 295 1.57 -18.52 -16.40
CA SER A 295 1.33 -19.42 -17.55
C SER A 295 0.00 -19.14 -18.26
N LEU A 296 -1.04 -18.71 -17.55
CA LEU A 296 -2.34 -18.35 -18.12
C LEU A 296 -2.54 -16.83 -18.26
N SER A 297 -1.54 -16.01 -17.97
CA SER A 297 -1.68 -14.56 -18.17
C SER A 297 -1.85 -14.23 -19.67
N PRO A 298 -2.83 -13.40 -20.05
CA PRO A 298 -2.96 -12.95 -21.43
C PRO A 298 -1.69 -12.28 -21.94
N ALA A 299 -1.24 -12.71 -23.11
CA ALA A 299 -0.01 -12.27 -23.74
C ALA A 299 -0.17 -12.05 -25.25
N LEU A 300 -1.36 -12.30 -25.82
CA LEU A 300 -1.66 -12.23 -27.24
C LEU A 300 -3.04 -11.59 -27.49
N SER A 301 -3.12 -10.75 -28.51
CA SER A 301 -4.37 -10.21 -29.04
C SER A 301 -4.31 -10.09 -30.57
N VAL A 302 -5.43 -10.38 -31.24
CA VAL A 302 -5.56 -10.32 -32.70
C VAL A 302 -6.60 -9.26 -33.04
N ALA A 303 -6.27 -8.33 -33.93
CA ALA A 303 -7.19 -7.31 -34.40
C ALA A 303 -8.24 -7.93 -35.34
N GLY A 304 -9.52 -7.89 -34.94
CA GLY A 304 -10.60 -8.56 -35.65
C GLY A 304 -10.90 -8.05 -37.08
N GLN A 305 -10.40 -6.86 -37.48
CA GLN A 305 -10.59 -6.32 -38.84
C GLN A 305 -9.30 -6.34 -39.66
N SER A 306 -8.16 -5.96 -39.06
CA SER A 306 -6.88 -5.88 -39.78
C SER A 306 -6.05 -7.17 -39.75
N GLY A 307 -6.33 -8.08 -38.82
CA GLY A 307 -5.56 -9.31 -38.61
C GLY A 307 -4.17 -9.09 -38.01
N ARG A 308 -3.87 -7.87 -37.56
CA ARG A 308 -2.62 -7.53 -36.89
C ARG A 308 -2.57 -8.17 -35.50
N LEU A 309 -1.45 -8.80 -35.17
CA LEU A 309 -1.21 -9.42 -33.86
C LEU A 309 -0.44 -8.45 -32.97
N ALA A 310 -0.77 -8.46 -31.68
CA ALA A 310 0.02 -7.83 -30.63
C ALA A 310 0.31 -8.82 -29.51
N TYR A 311 1.55 -8.88 -29.03
CA TYR A 311 1.94 -9.85 -27.99
C TYR A 311 3.11 -9.37 -27.13
N SER A 312 3.17 -9.84 -25.89
CA SER A 312 4.23 -9.50 -24.92
C SER A 312 5.32 -10.56 -24.87
N VAL A 313 6.58 -10.12 -24.82
CA VAL A 313 7.77 -10.98 -24.74
C VAL A 313 8.60 -10.53 -23.55
N PHE A 314 9.09 -11.49 -22.76
CA PHE A 314 9.94 -11.22 -21.60
C PHE A 314 11.43 -11.37 -21.96
N GLN A 315 12.23 -10.37 -21.62
CA GLN A 315 13.69 -10.41 -21.78
C GLN A 315 14.35 -9.41 -20.82
N LYS A 316 15.54 -9.74 -20.27
CA LYS A 316 16.34 -8.82 -19.43
C LYS A 316 15.53 -8.19 -18.26
N ASN A 317 14.60 -8.96 -17.67
CA ASN A 317 13.72 -8.50 -16.60
C ASN A 317 12.70 -7.42 -17.03
N THR A 318 12.41 -7.31 -18.33
CA THR A 318 11.40 -6.41 -18.88
C THR A 318 10.43 -7.16 -19.80
N TYR A 319 9.19 -6.68 -19.88
CA TYR A 319 8.16 -7.13 -20.80
C TYR A 319 8.00 -6.06 -21.89
N THR A 320 8.16 -6.49 -23.15
CA THR A 320 8.05 -5.62 -24.33
C THR A 320 6.91 -6.13 -25.21
N ILE A 321 6.09 -5.22 -25.72
CA ILE A 321 5.01 -5.56 -26.64
C ILE A 321 5.47 -5.37 -28.08
N PHE A 322 5.32 -6.44 -28.86
CA PHE A 322 5.61 -6.51 -30.28
C PHE A 322 4.33 -6.65 -31.09
N THR A 323 4.41 -6.35 -32.39
CA THR A 323 3.34 -6.60 -33.36
C THR A 323 3.85 -7.35 -34.58
N LEU A 324 2.95 -8.13 -35.20
CA LEU A 324 3.12 -8.75 -36.50
C LEU A 324 1.91 -8.42 -37.38
N GLU A 325 2.16 -8.11 -38.65
CA GLU A 325 1.08 -7.94 -39.62
C GLU A 325 0.48 -9.29 -39.99
N GLY A 326 -0.80 -9.32 -40.39
CA GLY A 326 -1.51 -10.58 -40.65
C GLY A 326 -0.86 -11.48 -41.72
N ASN A 327 -0.14 -10.89 -42.68
CA ASN A 327 0.62 -11.62 -43.70
C ASN A 327 1.89 -12.28 -43.14
N ASP A 328 2.50 -11.69 -42.11
CA ASP A 328 3.69 -12.23 -41.45
C ASP A 328 3.31 -13.26 -40.37
N ALA A 329 2.05 -13.23 -39.90
CA ALA A 329 1.49 -14.14 -38.91
C ALA A 329 0.96 -15.48 -39.49
N GLN A 330 1.45 -15.91 -40.66
CA GLN A 330 0.98 -17.16 -41.28
C GLN A 330 1.63 -18.41 -40.68
N GLY A 331 2.86 -18.29 -40.20
CA GLY A 331 3.62 -19.38 -39.61
C GLY A 331 4.05 -20.48 -40.59
N LYS A 332 4.73 -21.49 -40.07
CA LYS A 332 5.20 -22.68 -40.81
C LYS A 332 4.45 -23.92 -40.34
N PRO A 333 4.02 -24.82 -41.24
CA PRO A 333 3.32 -26.04 -40.84
C PRO A 333 4.22 -26.90 -39.95
N ILE A 334 3.59 -27.58 -38.99
CA ILE A 334 4.24 -28.54 -38.11
C ILE A 334 3.95 -29.93 -38.65
N ASP A 335 4.95 -30.53 -39.30
CA ASP A 335 4.81 -31.81 -40.01
C ASP A 335 5.25 -33.02 -39.16
N ASP A 336 5.91 -32.80 -38.02
CA ASP A 336 6.47 -33.86 -37.18
C ASP A 336 6.38 -33.50 -35.68
N ALA A 337 5.59 -34.27 -34.93
CA ALA A 337 5.45 -34.12 -33.48
C ALA A 337 6.71 -34.51 -32.69
N SER A 338 7.68 -35.20 -33.31
CA SER A 338 8.96 -35.54 -32.67
C SER A 338 9.85 -34.33 -32.35
N LEU A 339 9.54 -33.16 -32.93
CA LEU A 339 10.18 -31.87 -32.63
C LEU A 339 9.99 -31.40 -31.17
N PHE A 340 9.07 -32.01 -30.43
CA PHE A 340 8.67 -31.63 -29.08
C PHE A 340 9.22 -32.56 -27.98
N ALA A 341 10.01 -33.57 -28.36
CA ALA A 341 10.56 -34.57 -27.42
C ALA A 341 11.61 -34.00 -26.43
N THR A 342 12.03 -32.74 -26.56
CA THR A 342 12.99 -32.11 -25.66
C THR A 342 12.26 -31.24 -24.63
N GLY A 343 12.14 -31.74 -23.40
CA GLY A 343 11.48 -31.03 -22.29
C GLY A 343 12.29 -29.84 -21.76
N ALA A 344 12.27 -28.70 -22.46
CA ALA A 344 12.87 -27.45 -21.94
C ALA A 344 12.21 -26.96 -20.65
N GLY A 345 11.01 -27.47 -20.31
CA GLY A 345 10.33 -27.27 -19.03
C GLY A 345 10.82 -28.16 -17.87
N VAL A 346 11.76 -29.09 -18.09
CA VAL A 346 12.24 -30.03 -17.08
C VAL A 346 13.62 -29.62 -16.57
N LEU A 347 13.80 -29.49 -15.25
CA LEU A 347 15.10 -29.17 -14.64
C LEU A 347 16.13 -30.30 -14.85
N PRO A 348 17.40 -29.99 -15.19
CA PRO A 348 18.43 -31.01 -15.30
C PRO A 348 18.75 -31.65 -13.94
N PRO A 349 19.00 -32.97 -13.89
CA PRO A 349 19.02 -33.89 -15.03
C PRO A 349 17.61 -34.29 -15.50
N ALA A 350 17.38 -34.28 -16.82
CA ALA A 350 16.08 -34.61 -17.43
C ALA A 350 15.58 -36.04 -17.16
N GLN A 351 16.50 -36.94 -16.75
CA GLN A 351 16.17 -38.22 -16.14
C GLN A 351 16.77 -38.25 -14.74
N ALA A 352 15.95 -38.58 -13.75
CA ALA A 352 16.44 -38.82 -12.40
C ALA A 352 17.51 -39.91 -12.46
N LEU A 353 18.73 -39.58 -12.03
CA LEU A 353 19.81 -40.55 -11.85
C LEU A 353 19.40 -41.49 -10.70
N ASN A 354 18.73 -42.57 -11.08
CA ASN A 354 18.02 -43.55 -10.25
C ASN A 354 16.61 -43.11 -9.84
N ALA A 355 15.66 -44.05 -9.98
CA ALA A 355 14.33 -44.03 -9.35
C ALA A 355 14.52 -43.96 -7.83
N GLY A 356 14.76 -42.74 -7.34
CA GLY A 356 14.91 -42.46 -5.92
C GLY A 356 13.59 -42.67 -5.21
N LEU A 357 13.67 -42.78 -3.88
CA LEU A 357 12.52 -42.90 -2.99
C LEU A 357 11.39 -41.90 -3.34
N VAL A 358 11.75 -40.68 -3.72
CA VAL A 358 10.81 -39.61 -4.12
C VAL A 358 10.10 -39.92 -5.45
N SER A 359 10.79 -40.41 -6.47
CA SER A 359 10.16 -40.80 -7.75
C SER A 359 9.18 -41.94 -7.54
N ASN A 360 9.57 -42.96 -6.77
CA ASN A 360 8.70 -44.10 -6.45
C ASN A 360 7.46 -43.69 -5.64
N TYR A 361 7.55 -42.66 -4.78
CA TYR A 361 6.38 -42.11 -4.08
C TYR A 361 5.50 -41.21 -4.95
N LEU A 362 6.06 -40.58 -5.99
CA LEU A 362 5.28 -39.81 -6.97
C LEU A 362 4.55 -40.74 -7.96
N ASP A 363 5.19 -41.85 -8.37
CA ASP A 363 4.64 -42.86 -9.27
C ASP A 363 3.64 -43.81 -8.58
N ASP A 364 3.71 -43.91 -7.24
CA ASP A 364 2.75 -44.61 -6.40
C ASP A 364 2.27 -43.68 -5.28
N PRO A 365 1.31 -42.78 -5.59
CA PRO A 365 0.82 -41.77 -4.64
C PRO A 365 0.08 -42.38 -3.45
N LEU A 366 -0.18 -43.69 -3.47
CA LEU A 366 -0.88 -44.42 -2.41
C LEU A 366 0.11 -45.14 -1.48
N SER A 367 1.28 -45.53 -1.98
CA SER A 367 2.30 -46.20 -1.17
C SER A 367 2.82 -45.31 -0.05
N GLY A 368 2.61 -45.73 1.19
CA GLY A 368 3.12 -45.04 2.38
C GLY A 368 2.24 -43.89 2.87
N LEU A 369 1.13 -43.58 2.18
CA LEU A 369 0.08 -42.79 2.81
C LEU A 369 -0.52 -43.62 3.95
N PRO A 370 -0.65 -43.03 5.16
CA PRO A 370 -1.45 -43.67 6.20
C PRO A 370 -2.88 -43.86 5.69
N ASP A 371 -3.57 -44.92 6.14
CA ASP A 371 -5.00 -45.08 5.87
C ASP A 371 -5.71 -43.74 6.09
N PRO A 372 -6.64 -43.32 5.21
CA PRO A 372 -7.36 -42.08 5.35
C PRO A 372 -7.92 -41.98 6.77
N GLN A 373 -7.28 -41.14 7.57
CA GLN A 373 -7.72 -40.88 8.92
C GLN A 373 -8.74 -39.78 8.84
N ASP A 374 -9.90 -40.02 9.48
CA ASP A 374 -10.83 -38.94 9.79
C ASP A 374 -10.08 -37.94 10.67
N TYR A 375 -9.65 -36.82 10.06
CA TYR A 375 -9.09 -35.73 10.81
C TYR A 375 -10.21 -35.15 11.66
N GLU A 376 -9.99 -35.10 12.97
CA GLU A 376 -10.89 -34.42 13.87
C GLU A 376 -10.81 -32.91 13.53
N VAL A 377 -11.79 -32.42 12.77
CA VAL A 377 -11.95 -31.00 12.50
C VAL A 377 -12.24 -30.32 13.82
N ARG A 378 -11.23 -29.62 14.35
CA ARG A 378 -11.38 -28.83 15.57
C ARG A 378 -11.58 -27.38 15.19
N GLU A 379 -12.47 -26.72 15.92
CA GLU A 379 -12.62 -25.28 15.77
C GLU A 379 -11.31 -24.55 16.08
N TYR A 380 -11.10 -23.46 15.35
CA TYR A 380 -9.97 -22.58 15.54
C TYR A 380 -9.86 -22.09 16.99
N SER A 381 -8.71 -22.32 17.62
CA SER A 381 -8.41 -21.86 18.98
C SER A 381 -7.61 -20.56 18.97
N ALA A 382 -8.20 -19.47 19.46
CA ALA A 382 -7.61 -18.13 19.62
C ALA A 382 -6.54 -18.05 20.74
N ARG A 383 -5.61 -19.02 20.80
CA ARG A 383 -4.60 -19.08 21.85
C ARG A 383 -3.45 -18.13 21.55
N LEU A 384 -3.30 -17.11 22.38
CA LEU A 384 -2.20 -16.15 22.31
C LEU A 384 -0.86 -16.81 22.65
N ARG A 385 0.16 -16.53 21.84
CA ARG A 385 1.57 -16.91 22.05
C ARG A 385 2.44 -15.67 21.88
N LEU A 386 3.60 -15.66 22.55
CA LEU A 386 4.56 -14.57 22.39
C LEU A 386 5.09 -14.61 20.96
N ASP A 387 4.87 -13.51 20.25
CA ASP A 387 5.20 -13.37 18.83
C ASP A 387 6.46 -12.51 18.66
N TYR A 388 6.54 -11.41 19.42
CA TYR A 388 7.66 -10.47 19.36
C TYR A 388 7.99 -9.83 20.71
N VAL A 389 9.27 -9.54 20.91
CA VAL A 389 9.78 -8.75 22.03
C VAL A 389 10.45 -7.51 21.45
N ALA A 390 9.94 -6.33 21.78
CA ALA A 390 10.58 -5.08 21.39
C ALA A 390 11.99 -5.00 21.99
N PRO A 391 12.98 -4.47 21.24
CA PRO A 391 14.32 -4.20 21.77
C PRO A 391 14.20 -3.45 23.09
N PRO A 392 14.71 -4.00 24.20
CA PRO A 392 14.63 -3.32 25.48
C PRO A 392 15.46 -2.05 25.43
N SER A 393 14.93 -0.97 26.00
CA SER A 393 15.68 0.26 26.19
C SER A 393 16.29 0.29 27.58
N VAL A 394 17.53 0.79 27.70
CA VAL A 394 18.20 1.08 28.97
C VAL A 394 18.90 2.42 28.84
N GLY A 395 18.63 3.34 29.75
CA GLY A 395 19.23 4.65 29.85
C GLY A 395 19.79 4.87 31.25
N VAL A 396 20.85 5.67 31.34
CA VAL A 396 21.45 6.08 32.62
C VAL A 396 21.47 7.59 32.66
N SER A 397 20.97 8.18 33.75
CA SER A 397 21.11 9.61 34.04
C SER A 397 22.13 9.80 35.15
N VAL A 398 22.88 10.90 35.08
CA VAL A 398 23.82 11.33 36.14
C VAL A 398 23.70 12.84 36.30
N GLY A 399 23.40 13.29 37.53
CA GLY A 399 23.30 14.72 37.84
C GLY A 399 22.00 15.40 37.36
N GLY A 400 21.94 16.72 37.51
CA GLY A 400 20.72 17.51 37.22
C GLY A 400 19.59 17.25 38.22
N PRO A 401 18.38 17.78 37.97
CA PRO A 401 17.23 17.67 38.89
C PRO A 401 16.74 16.22 39.07
N PHE A 402 17.02 15.34 38.11
CA PHE A 402 16.64 13.93 38.15
C PHE A 402 17.62 13.04 38.94
N GLY A 403 18.84 13.53 39.19
CA GLY A 403 19.89 12.78 39.88
C GLY A 403 20.40 11.58 39.08
N THR A 404 21.14 10.70 39.78
CA THR A 404 21.68 9.47 39.20
C THR A 404 20.63 8.37 39.20
N GLY A 405 20.36 7.77 38.05
CA GLY A 405 19.35 6.73 37.90
C GLY A 405 19.55 5.87 36.67
N VAL A 406 18.93 4.69 36.67
CA VAL A 406 18.81 3.82 35.49
C VAL A 406 17.33 3.73 35.15
N GLY A 407 17.01 3.91 33.87
CA GLY A 407 15.67 3.76 33.33
C GLY A 407 15.66 2.85 32.12
N GLY A 408 14.49 2.40 31.71
CA GLY A 408 14.35 1.48 30.59
C GLY A 408 12.95 0.93 30.44
N GLY A 409 12.73 0.18 29.37
CA GLY A 409 11.44 -0.46 29.10
C GLY A 409 11.53 -1.64 28.17
N ILE A 410 10.50 -2.47 28.20
CA ILE A 410 10.33 -3.65 27.37
C ILE A 410 8.89 -3.73 26.87
N GLY A 411 8.72 -4.16 25.63
CA GLY A 411 7.42 -4.47 25.03
C GLY A 411 7.34 -5.94 24.67
N LEU A 412 6.22 -6.58 24.99
CA LEU A 412 5.90 -7.96 24.67
C LEU A 412 4.62 -7.98 23.82
N PHE A 413 4.66 -8.66 22.69
CA PHE A 413 3.55 -8.77 21.75
C PHE A 413 3.14 -10.22 21.63
N PHE A 414 1.86 -10.49 21.87
CA PHE A 414 1.29 -11.81 21.77
C PHE A 414 0.19 -11.81 20.71
N SER A 415 0.19 -12.82 19.85
CA SER A 415 -0.81 -13.01 18.81
C SER A 415 -1.28 -14.47 18.80
N ASP A 416 -2.46 -14.70 18.24
CA ASP A 416 -2.88 -16.05 17.86
C ASP A 416 -2.24 -16.46 16.51
N MET A 417 -2.50 -17.70 16.06
CA MET A 417 -1.91 -18.22 14.83
C MET A 417 -2.31 -17.45 13.54
N LEU A 418 -3.43 -16.71 13.56
CA LEU A 418 -3.93 -15.97 12.40
C LEU A 418 -3.70 -14.45 12.54
N GLY A 419 -3.13 -13.99 13.65
CA GLY A 419 -3.00 -12.57 13.98
C GLY A 419 -4.32 -11.85 14.30
N ASN A 420 -5.42 -12.58 14.54
CA ASN A 420 -6.75 -11.98 14.75
C ASN A 420 -6.88 -11.34 16.13
N HIS A 421 -6.33 -12.00 17.14
CA HIS A 421 -6.32 -11.54 18.52
C HIS A 421 -4.90 -11.13 18.90
N ASN A 422 -4.72 -9.87 19.27
CA ASN A 422 -3.43 -9.28 19.60
C ASN A 422 -3.45 -8.70 21.03
N LEU A 423 -2.41 -9.00 21.80
CA LEU A 423 -2.19 -8.48 23.15
C LEU A 423 -0.80 -7.85 23.22
N THR A 424 -0.75 -6.57 23.57
CA THR A 424 0.50 -5.84 23.78
C THR A 424 0.66 -5.55 25.26
N VAL A 425 1.81 -5.88 25.82
CA VAL A 425 2.20 -5.56 27.20
C VAL A 425 3.47 -4.74 27.15
N VAL A 426 3.43 -3.53 27.68
CA VAL A 426 4.61 -2.67 27.83
C VAL A 426 4.85 -2.44 29.30
N ALA A 427 6.11 -2.55 29.72
CA ALA A 427 6.56 -2.17 31.05
C ALA A 427 7.75 -1.21 30.92
N GLN A 428 7.79 -0.20 31.76
CA GLN A 428 8.88 0.75 31.87
C GLN A 428 9.20 1.05 33.33
N ALA A 429 10.44 1.41 33.60
CA ALA A 429 10.87 1.88 34.91
C ALA A 429 11.89 2.99 34.69
N ASN A 430 11.77 4.12 35.39
CA ASN A 430 12.66 5.26 35.19
C ASN A 430 13.19 5.82 36.53
N GLY A 431 14.24 5.21 37.07
CA GLY A 431 14.88 5.68 38.29
C GLY A 431 14.31 5.05 39.56
N THR A 432 13.17 5.52 40.07
CA THR A 432 12.60 5.07 41.36
C THR A 432 11.40 4.14 41.19
N PHE A 433 10.96 3.48 42.29
CA PHE A 433 9.74 2.66 42.28
C PHE A 433 8.47 3.44 41.96
N LYS A 434 8.44 4.76 42.23
CA LYS A 434 7.33 5.63 41.82
C LYS A 434 7.25 5.76 40.30
N ASP A 435 8.34 5.50 39.59
CA ASP A 435 8.48 5.74 38.15
C ASP A 435 8.31 4.44 37.34
N ILE A 436 7.75 3.39 37.95
CA ILE A 436 7.37 2.16 37.25
C ILE A 436 6.03 2.39 36.57
N GLY A 437 5.98 2.14 35.27
CA GLY A 437 4.79 2.25 34.46
C GLY A 437 4.62 1.08 33.50
N GLY A 438 3.48 1.06 32.85
CA GLY A 438 3.19 0.07 31.84
C GLY A 438 1.79 0.23 31.28
N GLN A 439 1.52 -0.54 30.24
CA GLN A 439 0.19 -0.63 29.65
C GLN A 439 -0.04 -2.02 29.09
N VAL A 440 -1.30 -2.44 29.14
CA VAL A 440 -1.79 -3.66 28.50
C VAL A 440 -2.87 -3.25 27.53
N GLN A 441 -2.76 -3.72 26.30
CA GLN A 441 -3.73 -3.42 25.24
C GLN A 441 -4.11 -4.70 24.52
N TYR A 442 -5.41 -4.88 24.31
CA TYR A 442 -5.97 -5.98 23.53
C TYR A 442 -6.66 -5.44 22.27
N LEU A 443 -6.61 -6.21 21.19
CA LEU A 443 -7.30 -5.93 19.93
C LEU A 443 -7.79 -7.24 19.31
N ASN A 444 -9.04 -7.25 18.86
CA ASN A 444 -9.66 -8.30 18.07
C ASN A 444 -10.01 -7.77 16.68
N GLN A 445 -9.52 -8.47 15.65
CA GLN A 445 -9.69 -8.14 14.23
C GLN A 445 -10.24 -9.33 13.42
N LYS A 446 -10.79 -10.36 14.10
CA LYS A 446 -11.34 -11.55 13.45
C LYS A 446 -12.43 -11.21 12.41
N ASN A 447 -13.21 -10.17 12.68
CA ASN A 447 -14.29 -9.72 11.83
C ASN A 447 -14.01 -8.29 11.35
N ARG A 448 -14.72 -7.84 10.33
CA ARG A 448 -14.62 -6.48 9.79
C ARG A 448 -14.74 -5.38 10.85
N PHE A 449 -15.57 -5.57 11.87
CA PHE A 449 -15.59 -4.68 13.04
C PHE A 449 -14.46 -5.03 14.00
N ASN A 450 -13.43 -4.20 14.00
CA ASN A 450 -12.29 -4.33 14.90
C ASN A 450 -12.62 -3.68 16.23
N TYR A 451 -12.31 -4.35 17.34
CA TYR A 451 -12.54 -3.78 18.66
C TYR A 451 -11.47 -4.19 19.65
N GLY A 452 -11.27 -3.39 20.68
CA GLY A 452 -10.28 -3.66 21.70
C GLY A 452 -10.39 -2.69 22.85
N GLY A 453 -9.42 -2.80 23.75
CA GLY A 453 -9.32 -1.90 24.88
C GLY A 453 -7.99 -2.04 25.57
N GLY A 454 -7.69 -1.07 26.42
CA GLY A 454 -6.42 -1.01 27.12
C GLY A 454 -6.58 -0.45 28.52
N ILE A 455 -5.59 -0.75 29.35
CA ILE A 455 -5.36 -0.11 30.64
C ILE A 455 -3.89 0.29 30.73
N GLY A 456 -3.61 1.40 31.39
CA GLY A 456 -2.26 1.92 31.51
C GLY A 456 -2.04 2.71 32.79
N HIS A 457 -0.79 2.71 33.24
CA HIS A 457 -0.24 3.61 34.25
C HIS A 457 1.08 4.15 33.73
N ILE A 458 1.12 5.43 33.38
CA ILE A 458 2.31 6.06 32.81
C ILE A 458 2.77 7.19 33.73
N PRO A 459 3.88 7.03 34.48
CA PRO A 459 4.50 8.10 35.23
C PRO A 459 5.35 8.98 34.31
N TYR A 460 5.13 10.29 34.39
CA TYR A 460 5.97 11.32 33.78
C TYR A 460 6.71 12.08 34.87
N LEU A 461 8.04 12.13 34.78
CA LEU A 461 8.90 12.85 35.71
C LEU A 461 9.41 14.13 35.05
N LEU A 462 9.11 15.26 35.67
CA LEU A 462 9.63 16.59 35.36
C LEU A 462 10.53 17.05 36.51
N GLY A 463 11.51 17.89 36.21
CA GLY A 463 12.44 18.35 37.23
C GLY A 463 13.07 19.69 36.91
N ALA A 464 13.30 20.48 37.95
CA ALA A 464 13.94 21.78 37.88
C ALA A 464 14.98 21.91 38.99
N SER A 465 16.00 22.74 38.78
CA SER A 465 17.01 23.00 39.80
C SER A 465 17.36 24.47 39.86
N TYR A 466 17.46 24.98 41.08
CA TYR A 466 17.75 26.37 41.37
C TYR A 466 18.83 26.44 42.45
N GLY A 467 19.74 27.40 42.35
CA GLY A 467 20.85 27.55 43.28
C GLY A 467 20.89 28.96 43.88
N THR A 468 21.24 29.06 45.16
CA THR A 468 21.52 30.34 45.83
C THR A 468 22.86 30.26 46.54
N ILE A 469 23.65 31.33 46.45
CA ILE A 469 24.95 31.45 47.12
C ILE A 469 24.83 32.54 48.19
N ASN A 470 25.02 32.16 49.46
CA ASN A 470 25.01 33.07 50.61
C ASN A 470 26.34 32.94 51.37
N GLY A 471 27.29 33.85 51.12
CA GLY A 471 28.63 33.79 51.70
C GLY A 471 29.43 32.59 51.17
N ASN A 472 29.88 31.71 52.08
CA ASN A 472 30.56 30.45 51.72
C ASN A 472 29.60 29.26 51.62
N THR A 473 28.29 29.49 51.75
CA THR A 473 27.27 28.43 51.69
C THR A 473 26.56 28.48 50.35
N THR A 474 26.62 27.37 49.61
CA THR A 474 25.86 27.13 48.38
C THR A 474 24.68 26.23 48.71
N THR A 475 23.46 26.68 48.42
CA THR A 475 22.25 25.85 48.53
C THR A 475 21.72 25.57 47.13
N ILE A 476 21.58 24.30 46.77
CA ILE A 476 20.98 23.85 45.53
C ILE A 476 19.67 23.15 45.87
N VAL A 477 18.59 23.65 45.31
CA VAL A 477 17.27 23.06 45.39
C VAL A 477 17.00 22.31 44.09
N GLN A 478 16.57 21.06 44.19
CA GLN A 478 16.11 20.24 43.07
C GLN A 478 14.66 19.86 43.30
N GLU A 479 13.76 20.29 42.41
CA GLU A 479 12.36 19.94 42.45
C GLU A 479 12.07 18.84 41.43
N ARG A 480 11.25 17.87 41.83
CA ARG A 480 10.78 16.76 41.01
C ARG A 480 9.26 16.74 41.07
N GLN A 481 8.63 16.85 39.92
CA GLN A 481 7.19 16.73 39.76
C GLN A 481 6.90 15.45 38.99
N ARG A 482 6.06 14.59 39.55
CA ARG A 482 5.54 13.41 38.88
C ARG A 482 4.08 13.63 38.51
N ILE A 483 3.75 13.22 37.29
CA ILE A 483 2.38 13.13 36.80
C ILE A 483 2.10 11.66 36.50
N PHE A 484 1.15 11.08 37.22
CA PHE A 484 0.68 9.70 37.01
C PHE A 484 -0.53 9.74 36.10
N ILE A 485 -0.42 9.17 34.90
CA ILE A 485 -1.54 9.02 33.98
C ILE A 485 -2.06 7.59 34.10
N ASP A 486 -3.16 7.42 34.82
CA ASP A 486 -3.92 6.17 34.86
C ASP A 486 -5.00 6.22 33.78
N SER A 487 -5.06 5.23 32.90
CA SER A 487 -6.05 5.22 31.82
C SER A 487 -6.71 3.86 31.64
N ALA A 488 -7.97 3.89 31.21
CA ALA A 488 -8.69 2.74 30.69
C ALA A 488 -9.47 3.16 29.45
N ASP A 489 -9.32 2.44 28.35
CA ASP A 489 -9.95 2.80 27.07
C ASP A 489 -10.56 1.59 26.36
N LEU A 490 -11.60 1.89 25.57
CA LEU A 490 -12.24 1.01 24.62
C LEU A 490 -12.18 1.67 23.26
N ARG A 491 -11.90 0.87 22.23
CA ARG A 491 -11.78 1.31 20.85
C ARG A 491 -12.53 0.37 19.93
N GLY A 492 -13.21 0.94 18.95
CA GLY A 492 -13.86 0.23 17.86
C GLY A 492 -13.51 0.89 16.53
N SER A 493 -13.32 0.11 15.48
CA SER A 493 -13.04 0.62 14.14
C SER A 493 -13.79 -0.20 13.11
N TYR A 494 -14.49 0.47 12.21
CA TYR A 494 -15.22 -0.15 11.11
C TYR A 494 -14.69 0.40 9.77
N PRO A 495 -13.89 -0.38 9.02
CA PRO A 495 -13.40 -0.01 7.71
C PRO A 495 -14.47 -0.22 6.64
N PHE A 496 -14.80 0.85 5.90
CA PHE A 496 -15.70 0.81 4.74
C PHE A 496 -14.98 0.39 3.45
N SER A 497 -13.70 0.72 3.34
CA SER A 497 -12.79 0.29 2.27
C SER A 497 -11.37 0.23 2.82
N THR A 498 -10.39 -0.07 1.97
CA THR A 498 -8.95 -0.02 2.30
C THR A 498 -8.48 1.39 2.70
N THR A 499 -9.22 2.43 2.30
CA THR A 499 -8.84 3.85 2.47
C THR A 499 -9.76 4.63 3.39
N ARG A 500 -10.91 4.09 3.82
CA ARG A 500 -11.94 4.82 4.60
C ARG A 500 -12.46 4.01 5.78
N ARG A 501 -12.59 4.65 6.94
CA ARG A 501 -13.13 4.03 8.15
C ARG A 501 -13.82 5.02 9.09
N ILE A 502 -14.63 4.48 10.00
CA ILE A 502 -15.10 5.18 11.20
C ILE A 502 -14.46 4.54 12.43
N ASP A 503 -13.94 5.39 13.31
CA ASP A 503 -13.32 5.00 14.57
C ASP A 503 -14.20 5.53 15.72
N VAL A 504 -14.47 4.68 16.71
CA VAL A 504 -15.16 5.03 17.95
C VAL A 504 -14.25 4.74 19.13
N GLN A 505 -14.24 5.64 20.11
CA GLN A 505 -13.45 5.48 21.33
C GLN A 505 -14.27 5.87 22.55
N ALA A 506 -14.04 5.20 23.66
CA ALA A 506 -14.51 5.61 24.97
C ALA A 506 -13.38 5.40 25.96
N GLY A 507 -13.18 6.31 26.91
CA GLY A 507 -12.07 6.16 27.84
C GLY A 507 -12.21 6.97 29.11
N PHE A 508 -11.51 6.52 30.14
CA PHE A 508 -11.30 7.17 31.41
C PHE A 508 -9.81 7.47 31.55
N VAL A 509 -9.48 8.67 32.00
CA VAL A 509 -8.12 9.04 32.38
C VAL A 509 -8.12 9.77 33.71
N ARG A 510 -7.17 9.44 34.57
CA ARG A 510 -6.88 10.14 35.83
C ARG A 510 -5.45 10.66 35.78
N TYR A 511 -5.29 11.94 36.08
CA TYR A 511 -4.01 12.61 36.27
C TYR A 511 -3.78 12.80 37.77
N GLY A 512 -2.86 12.03 38.35
CA GLY A 512 -2.38 12.21 39.73
C GLY A 512 -1.04 12.94 39.77
N PHE A 513 -0.73 13.60 40.89
CA PHE A 513 0.51 14.37 41.04
C PHE A 513 1.28 13.99 42.30
N ASP A 514 2.61 14.12 42.24
CA ASP A 514 3.52 13.98 43.37
C ASP A 514 4.67 14.98 43.22
N PHE A 515 4.87 15.83 44.23
CA PHE A 515 5.90 16.85 44.25
C PHE A 515 6.93 16.56 45.35
N GLU A 516 8.19 16.41 44.97
CA GLU A 516 9.32 16.13 45.88
C GLU A 516 10.40 17.19 45.65
N GLN A 517 10.97 17.70 46.73
CA GLN A 517 12.06 18.65 46.71
C GLN A 517 13.28 18.05 47.41
N GLU A 518 14.46 18.29 46.87
CA GLU A 518 15.72 17.85 47.41
C GLU A 518 16.65 19.05 47.57
N ILE A 519 17.01 19.35 48.81
CA ILE A 519 17.82 20.51 49.19
C ILE A 519 19.22 20.02 49.51
N ILE A 520 20.19 20.50 48.74
CA ILE A 520 21.61 20.19 48.88
C ILE A 520 22.30 21.44 49.40
N THR A 521 22.81 21.41 50.63
CA THR A 521 23.54 22.52 51.23
C THR A 521 25.01 22.17 51.34
N GLN A 522 25.87 23.02 50.79
CA GLN A 522 27.32 22.88 50.83
C GLN A 522 27.95 24.11 51.49
N SER A 523 28.69 23.89 52.57
CA SER A 523 29.57 24.87 53.21
C SER A 523 31.00 24.30 53.32
N PRO A 524 32.02 25.08 53.73
CA PRO A 524 33.40 24.58 53.86
C PRO A 524 33.56 23.39 54.83
N PHE A 525 32.61 23.18 55.73
CA PHE A 525 32.67 22.14 56.77
C PHE A 525 31.46 21.21 56.79
N GLU A 526 30.45 21.44 55.94
CA GLU A 526 29.18 20.70 55.98
C GLU A 526 28.66 20.44 54.57
N PHE A 527 28.23 19.20 54.32
CA PHE A 527 27.50 18.80 53.12
C PHE A 527 26.26 18.02 53.55
N THR A 528 25.08 18.62 53.38
CA THR A 528 23.80 18.01 53.74
C THR A 528 22.90 17.86 52.53
N ARG A 529 22.12 16.79 52.51
CA ARG A 529 21.13 16.47 51.48
C ARG A 529 19.84 16.09 52.17
N GLU A 530 18.82 16.91 52.02
CA GLU A 530 17.51 16.74 52.63
C GLU A 530 16.45 16.53 51.55
N LYS A 531 15.53 15.59 51.78
CA LYS A 531 14.39 15.35 50.90
C LYS A 531 13.11 15.73 51.61
N VAL A 532 12.30 16.56 50.96
CA VAL A 532 11.04 17.08 51.46
C VAL A 532 9.93 16.72 50.48
N GLN A 533 8.85 16.11 50.98
CA GLN A 533 7.65 15.91 50.19
C GLN A 533 6.81 17.20 50.26
N LEU A 534 6.44 17.75 49.11
CA LEU A 534 5.58 18.93 49.01
C LEU A 534 4.11 18.51 48.91
N GLU A 535 3.22 19.45 49.26
CA GLU A 535 1.78 19.29 49.04
C GLU A 535 1.50 19.13 47.55
N SER A 536 0.64 18.18 47.20
CA SER A 536 0.32 17.84 45.81
C SER A 536 -1.15 18.18 45.52
N PRO A 537 -1.48 18.72 44.33
CA PRO A 537 -2.87 19.00 43.95
C PRO A 537 -3.74 17.76 43.90
N ASP A 538 -5.06 17.97 44.02
CA ASP A 538 -6.05 16.93 43.79
C ASP A 538 -5.98 16.37 42.35
N PRO A 539 -6.27 15.07 42.16
CA PRO A 539 -6.20 14.46 40.85
C PRO A 539 -7.32 14.96 39.92
N PHE A 540 -7.00 15.14 38.64
CA PHE A 540 -8.00 15.39 37.59
C PHE A 540 -8.48 14.07 37.01
N PHE A 541 -9.76 13.98 36.66
CA PHE A 541 -10.32 12.82 35.97
C PHE A 541 -11.20 13.23 34.81
N PHE A 542 -11.11 12.48 33.72
CA PHE A 542 -11.92 12.69 32.53
C PHE A 542 -12.50 11.38 32.02
N PHE A 543 -13.78 11.41 31.70
CA PHE A 543 -14.46 10.46 30.85
C PHE A 543 -14.59 11.07 29.46
N SER A 544 -14.26 10.30 28.44
CA SER A 544 -14.34 10.73 27.05
C SER A 544 -15.05 9.70 26.19
N GLY A 545 -15.77 10.17 25.18
CA GLY A 545 -16.40 9.35 24.15
C GLY A 545 -16.26 10.04 22.81
N GLY A 546 -15.58 9.45 21.85
CA GLY A 546 -15.22 10.09 20.59
C GLY A 546 -15.62 9.29 19.37
N VAL A 547 -15.95 10.00 18.29
CA VAL A 547 -16.15 9.44 16.96
C VAL A 547 -15.23 10.17 15.98
N SER A 548 -14.58 9.42 15.09
CA SER A 548 -13.75 9.95 14.02
C SER A 548 -14.10 9.32 12.68
N TYR A 549 -14.22 10.14 11.63
CA TYR A 549 -14.24 9.67 10.25
C TYR A 549 -12.87 9.92 9.63
N VAL A 550 -12.25 8.88 9.09
CA VAL A 550 -10.86 8.91 8.60
C VAL A 550 -10.82 8.38 7.18
N GLY A 551 -10.20 9.15 6.28
CA GLY A 551 -9.78 8.69 4.97
C GLY A 551 -8.28 8.86 4.79
N ASP A 552 -7.59 7.83 4.31
CA ASP A 552 -6.16 7.87 3.98
C ASP A 552 -5.89 7.01 2.73
N TYR A 553 -5.35 7.65 1.71
CA TYR A 553 -4.91 7.04 0.44
C TYR A 553 -3.57 7.67 0.04
N SER A 554 -2.74 7.97 1.04
CA SER A 554 -1.43 8.58 0.86
C SER A 554 -0.38 7.53 0.47
N ASN A 555 0.36 7.78 -0.60
CA ASN A 555 1.49 6.96 -1.03
C ASN A 555 2.81 7.58 -0.56
N PHE A 556 3.64 6.78 0.09
CA PHE A 556 4.90 7.22 0.69
C PHE A 556 6.07 7.17 -0.32
N GLY A 557 6.91 8.20 -0.28
CA GLY A 557 8.23 8.21 -0.90
C GLY A 557 9.28 7.70 0.08
N PHE A 558 10.47 8.31 0.09
CA PHE A 558 11.56 7.89 0.98
C PHE A 558 11.51 8.47 2.40
N THR A 559 11.04 9.70 2.57
CA THR A 559 11.00 10.42 3.87
C THR A 559 9.67 11.12 4.17
N SER A 560 8.75 11.19 3.19
CA SER A 560 7.38 11.68 3.39
C SER A 560 6.38 11.13 2.36
N PRO A 561 5.06 11.31 2.55
CA PRO A 561 4.05 11.10 1.50
C PRO A 561 4.29 12.00 0.29
N ILE A 562 4.21 11.43 -0.92
CA ILE A 562 4.46 12.16 -2.18
C ILE A 562 3.24 12.27 -3.09
N GLN A 563 2.26 11.38 -2.93
CA GLN A 563 1.03 11.37 -3.73
C GLN A 563 -0.17 10.99 -2.86
N GLY A 564 -1.37 11.46 -3.21
CA GLY A 564 -2.62 11.08 -2.52
C GLY A 564 -3.03 12.09 -1.45
N GLY A 565 -3.71 11.64 -0.40
CA GLY A 565 -4.18 12.53 0.65
C GLY A 565 -4.78 11.83 1.87
N ARG A 566 -4.97 12.62 2.92
CA ARG A 566 -5.52 12.18 4.20
C ARG A 566 -6.50 13.22 4.73
N TYR A 567 -7.59 12.76 5.32
CA TYR A 567 -8.48 13.62 6.08
C TYR A 567 -8.99 12.92 7.35
N ARG A 568 -9.21 13.72 8.39
CA ARG A 568 -9.79 13.29 9.67
C ARG A 568 -10.77 14.34 10.16
N ILE A 569 -11.97 13.90 10.51
CA ILE A 569 -12.98 14.69 11.20
C ILE A 569 -13.30 13.96 12.50
N GLN A 570 -13.13 14.62 13.63
CA GLN A 570 -13.36 14.01 14.94
C GLN A 570 -14.07 14.95 15.89
N ALA A 571 -14.97 14.39 16.70
CA ALA A 571 -15.56 15.03 17.86
C ALA A 571 -15.37 14.13 19.09
N THR A 572 -14.97 14.72 20.21
CA THR A 572 -14.73 13.99 21.47
C THR A 572 -15.13 14.87 22.66
N PRO A 573 -16.33 14.68 23.24
CA PRO A 573 -16.66 15.20 24.56
C PRO A 573 -15.72 14.65 25.65
N PHE A 574 -15.37 15.54 26.57
CA PHE A 574 -14.70 15.28 27.84
C PHE A 574 -15.61 15.72 28.99
N LEU A 575 -15.77 14.86 29.99
CA LEU A 575 -16.60 15.07 31.18
C LEU A 575 -15.78 14.72 32.43
N GLY A 576 -15.90 15.46 33.51
CA GLY A 576 -15.20 15.15 34.77
C GLY A 576 -14.80 16.44 35.47
N SER A 577 -13.51 16.58 35.77
CA SER A 577 -12.94 17.78 36.39
C SER A 577 -13.18 19.04 35.54
N GLU A 578 -13.14 18.91 34.21
CA GLU A 578 -13.58 19.96 33.29
C GLU A 578 -14.52 19.36 32.23
N LYS A 579 -15.32 20.22 31.58
CA LYS A 579 -16.28 19.82 30.54
C LYS A 579 -16.03 20.61 29.27
N PHE A 580 -15.75 19.90 28.18
CA PHE A 580 -15.57 20.50 26.86
C PHE A 580 -15.75 19.45 25.75
N VAL A 581 -15.90 19.91 24.51
CA VAL A 581 -15.90 19.06 23.32
C VAL A 581 -14.71 19.40 22.47
N ARG A 582 -13.79 18.45 22.30
CA ARG A 582 -12.68 18.59 21.36
C ARG A 582 -13.13 18.26 19.94
N GLY A 583 -13.03 19.23 19.05
CA GLY A 583 -13.18 19.06 17.61
C GLY A 583 -11.82 19.04 16.92
N VAL A 584 -11.58 18.06 16.05
CA VAL A 584 -10.37 17.99 15.22
C VAL A 584 -10.76 17.89 13.74
N LEU A 585 -10.16 18.76 12.93
CA LEU A 585 -10.20 18.70 11.47
C LEU A 585 -8.75 18.66 10.97
N ASP A 586 -8.37 17.62 10.25
CA ASP A 586 -7.07 17.53 9.58
C ASP A 586 -7.29 17.17 8.12
N TYR A 587 -6.69 17.92 7.21
CA TYR A 587 -6.77 17.71 5.77
C TYR A 587 -5.38 17.87 5.14
N ARG A 588 -4.97 16.89 4.35
CA ARG A 588 -3.66 16.83 3.70
C ARG A 588 -3.79 16.36 2.27
N ARG A 589 -3.04 16.99 1.37
CA ARG A 589 -3.00 16.60 -0.04
C ARG A 589 -1.57 16.68 -0.56
N TYR A 590 -1.20 15.66 -1.33
CA TYR A 590 0.12 15.49 -1.94
C TYR A 590 -0.04 15.29 -3.44
N LYS A 591 0.76 16.00 -4.23
CA LYS A 591 0.79 15.88 -5.68
C LYS A 591 2.23 15.74 -6.15
N PHE A 592 2.56 14.57 -6.67
CA PHE A 592 3.84 14.29 -7.28
C PHE A 592 3.85 14.75 -8.76
N ALA A 593 4.86 15.52 -9.13
CA ALA A 593 5.16 15.95 -10.48
C ALA A 593 6.67 15.78 -10.68
N LYS A 594 7.08 14.59 -11.14
CA LYS A 594 8.48 14.11 -11.14
C LYS A 594 9.48 15.23 -11.55
N PRO A 595 10.53 15.50 -10.73
CA PRO A 595 10.86 14.88 -9.44
C PRO A 595 10.23 15.58 -8.22
N VAL A 596 9.43 16.62 -8.39
CA VAL A 596 8.97 17.50 -7.30
C VAL A 596 7.63 17.03 -6.71
N THR A 597 7.47 17.16 -5.39
CA THR A 597 6.18 16.99 -4.70
C THR A 597 5.67 18.32 -4.18
N PHE A 598 4.40 18.60 -4.42
CA PHE A 598 3.68 19.69 -3.75
C PHE A 598 2.81 19.12 -2.64
N ALA A 599 2.95 19.64 -1.42
CA ALA A 599 2.20 19.20 -0.26
C ALA A 599 1.49 20.38 0.40
N ILE A 600 0.22 20.17 0.77
CA ILE A 600 -0.56 21.12 1.58
C ILE A 600 -1.15 20.41 2.79
N ARG A 601 -1.20 21.11 3.92
CA ARG A 601 -1.84 20.68 5.16
C ARG A 601 -2.69 21.82 5.73
N GLY A 602 -3.88 21.47 6.20
CA GLY A 602 -4.69 22.29 7.09
C GLY A 602 -5.12 21.48 8.30
N THR A 603 -4.89 22.00 9.50
CA THR A 603 -5.23 21.34 10.76
C THR A 603 -5.90 22.34 11.70
N HIS A 604 -7.01 21.94 12.30
CA HIS A 604 -7.72 22.71 13.34
C HIS A 604 -8.01 21.80 14.53
N VAL A 605 -7.72 22.29 15.73
CA VAL A 605 -8.06 21.63 17.00
C VAL A 605 -8.73 22.68 17.88
N GLY A 606 -9.89 22.36 18.43
CA GLY A 606 -10.58 23.28 19.32
C GLY A 606 -11.31 22.59 20.45
N ASN A 607 -11.14 23.08 21.67
CA ASN A 607 -11.86 22.69 22.87
C ASN A 607 -13.04 23.66 23.05
N TYR A 608 -14.21 23.24 22.57
CA TYR A 608 -15.42 24.04 22.59
C TYR A 608 -16.21 23.81 23.88
N PHE A 609 -16.98 24.82 24.29
CA PHE A 609 -17.83 24.77 25.48
C PHE A 609 -17.07 24.57 26.81
N ALA A 610 -15.75 24.75 26.81
CA ALA A 610 -14.96 24.87 28.02
C ALA A 610 -15.52 25.99 28.91
N GLU A 611 -15.86 25.65 30.15
CA GLU A 611 -16.22 26.59 31.20
C GLU A 611 -14.93 26.95 31.95
N VAL A 612 -14.56 28.24 31.94
CA VAL A 612 -13.42 28.75 32.70
C VAL A 612 -13.93 29.15 34.08
N ASP A 613 -13.37 28.57 35.14
CA ASP A 613 -13.63 28.99 36.50
C ASP A 613 -13.03 30.39 36.74
N PRO A 614 -13.83 31.43 37.01
CA PRO A 614 -13.34 32.78 37.24
C PRO A 614 -12.51 32.91 38.53
N GLU A 615 -12.70 32.02 39.51
CA GLU A 615 -12.00 32.05 40.80
C GLU A 615 -10.67 31.30 40.76
N ASN A 616 -10.50 30.39 39.79
CA ASN A 616 -9.26 29.63 39.58
C ASN A 616 -8.90 29.55 38.07
N PRO A 617 -8.37 30.62 37.48
CA PRO A 617 -8.00 30.64 36.06
C PRO A 617 -6.90 29.63 35.69
N ASP A 618 -6.10 29.20 36.69
CA ASP A 618 -5.10 28.12 36.53
C ASP A 618 -5.75 26.73 36.37
N ALA A 619 -7.06 26.59 36.61
CA ALA A 619 -7.85 25.38 36.34
C ALA A 619 -8.23 25.22 34.86
N THR A 620 -7.57 25.90 33.92
CA THR A 620 -7.85 25.82 32.48
C THR A 620 -6.80 25.04 31.67
N ILE A 621 -5.82 24.45 32.35
CA ILE A 621 -4.63 23.79 31.74
C ILE A 621 -5.02 22.70 30.73
N PHE A 622 -6.12 21.97 30.93
CA PHE A 622 -6.54 20.89 30.02
C PHE A 622 -7.40 21.35 28.85
N THR A 623 -7.89 22.60 28.88
CA THR A 623 -8.68 23.18 27.78
C THR A 623 -7.86 24.01 26.80
N GLN A 624 -6.63 24.38 27.13
CA GLN A 624 -5.75 25.14 26.25
C GLN A 624 -4.97 24.23 25.28
N GLU A 625 -4.87 24.67 24.04
CA GLU A 625 -3.99 24.09 23.03
C GLU A 625 -2.76 24.98 22.82
N TYR A 626 -1.66 24.39 22.35
CA TYR A 626 -0.39 25.07 22.15
C TYR A 626 0.13 24.90 20.72
N LEU A 627 0.41 26.01 20.03
CA LEU A 627 0.93 26.02 18.66
C LEU A 627 2.42 25.71 18.55
N GLY A 628 3.18 26.04 19.61
CA GLY A 628 4.64 26.05 19.55
C GLY A 628 5.29 24.69 19.77
N TYR A 629 4.73 23.59 19.29
CA TYR A 629 5.42 22.31 19.32
C TYR A 629 6.47 22.25 18.20
N GLY A 630 7.56 23.01 18.31
CA GLY A 630 8.56 23.15 17.25
C GLY A 630 9.29 21.84 16.85
N ASN A 631 9.23 20.80 17.69
CA ASN A 631 9.87 19.49 17.47
C ASN A 631 8.87 18.34 17.30
N ARG A 632 7.57 18.64 17.11
CA ARG A 632 6.57 17.65 16.70
C ARG A 632 5.92 18.15 15.42
N LEU A 633 5.65 17.23 14.51
CA LEU A 633 5.09 17.47 13.18
C LEU A 633 3.72 18.19 13.16
N THR A 634 3.13 18.59 14.28
CA THR A 634 1.70 18.91 14.37
C THR A 634 1.35 20.38 14.16
N PHE A 635 2.17 21.36 14.54
CA PHE A 635 1.71 22.75 14.50
C PHE A 635 2.66 23.70 13.75
N LEU A 636 3.55 24.45 14.41
CA LEU A 636 4.27 25.54 13.74
C LEU A 636 5.80 25.46 13.95
N ARG A 637 6.59 25.38 12.87
CA ARG A 637 8.06 25.36 12.95
C ARG A 637 8.61 26.73 13.36
N GLY A 638 9.70 26.75 14.13
CA GLY A 638 10.35 27.99 14.59
C GLY A 638 9.72 28.66 15.82
N TYR A 639 8.63 28.09 16.35
CA TYR A 639 8.01 28.53 17.59
C TYR A 639 8.03 27.36 18.58
N SER A 640 8.80 27.48 19.65
CA SER A 640 8.94 26.46 20.70
C SER A 640 9.11 27.09 22.07
N PHE A 641 8.56 26.44 23.12
CA PHE A 641 8.58 26.96 24.49
C PHE A 641 10.02 27.22 24.95
N TYR A 642 10.90 26.25 24.71
CA TYR A 642 12.33 26.33 25.06
C TYR A 642 13.16 27.16 24.09
N SER A 643 12.57 27.69 23.02
CA SER A 643 13.30 28.51 22.04
C SER A 643 13.19 30.01 22.29
N LEU A 644 12.25 30.43 23.16
CA LEU A 644 11.93 31.81 23.48
C LEU A 644 13.04 32.46 24.31
N GLU A 645 13.38 33.70 23.99
CA GLU A 645 14.40 34.49 24.67
C GLU A 645 13.76 35.52 25.63
N ASN A 646 14.48 35.90 26.69
CA ASN A 646 13.96 36.79 27.74
C ASN A 646 13.54 38.19 27.22
N ASN A 647 14.16 38.67 26.14
CA ASN A 647 13.82 39.93 25.48
C ASN A 647 12.55 39.85 24.60
N GLU A 648 12.10 38.64 24.24
CA GLU A 648 10.86 38.40 23.51
C GLU A 648 9.62 38.44 24.42
N CYS A 649 9.83 38.55 25.74
CA CYS A 649 8.81 38.53 26.79
C CYS A 649 9.24 39.37 28.02
N PRO A 650 9.44 40.70 27.90
CA PRO A 650 9.87 41.52 29.03
C PRO A 650 8.75 41.62 30.08
N LEU A 651 9.02 41.16 31.30
CA LEU A 651 8.11 41.13 32.48
C LEU A 651 7.67 42.52 33.00
N LEU A 652 7.77 43.59 32.20
CA LEU A 652 7.46 44.96 32.59
C LEU A 652 6.15 45.42 31.93
N ILE A 653 5.05 45.20 32.66
CA ILE A 653 3.76 45.91 32.66
C ILE A 653 3.09 46.11 31.27
N GLY A 654 2.13 45.24 30.96
CA GLY A 654 0.96 45.59 30.14
C GLY A 654 0.99 45.29 28.63
N ASN A 655 2.08 44.78 28.08
CA ASN A 655 2.09 44.28 26.69
C ASN A 655 1.93 42.75 26.65
N GLN A 656 0.99 42.27 25.82
CA GLN A 656 0.88 40.84 25.49
C GLN A 656 2.22 40.33 24.93
N CYS A 657 2.66 39.18 25.43
CA CYS A 657 3.89 38.54 25.01
C CYS A 657 3.67 37.73 23.74
N THR A 658 4.71 37.54 22.91
CA THR A 658 4.67 36.61 21.76
C THR A 658 4.25 35.19 22.17
N VAL A 659 4.46 34.83 23.44
CA VAL A 659 3.99 33.57 24.04
C VAL A 659 2.47 33.47 24.10
N ASP A 660 1.76 34.57 24.34
CA ASP A 660 0.29 34.59 24.44
C ASP A 660 -0.37 34.20 23.11
N ASN A 661 0.30 34.50 21.99
CA ASN A 661 -0.13 34.11 20.64
C ASN A 661 0.00 32.60 20.36
N LEU A 662 0.71 31.85 21.21
CA LEU A 662 0.91 30.42 21.05
C LEU A 662 -0.14 29.57 21.79
N PHE A 663 -0.88 30.17 22.72
CA PHE A 663 -1.88 29.48 23.54
C PHE A 663 -3.30 29.93 23.20
N GLY A 664 -4.24 28.99 23.26
CA GLY A 664 -5.66 29.27 23.20
C GLY A 664 -6.48 27.99 23.21
N SER A 665 -7.74 28.06 23.60
CA SER A 665 -8.68 26.94 23.56
C SER A 665 -8.94 26.42 22.14
N ARG A 666 -8.54 27.17 21.10
CA ARG A 666 -8.64 26.79 19.69
C ARG A 666 -7.36 27.16 18.96
N VAL A 667 -6.92 26.27 18.08
CA VAL A 667 -5.75 26.45 17.21
C VAL A 667 -6.05 26.00 15.79
N ALA A 668 -5.54 26.75 14.81
CA ALA A 668 -5.56 26.39 13.41
C ALA A 668 -4.18 26.60 12.79
N VAL A 669 -3.79 25.70 11.89
CA VAL A 669 -2.51 25.70 11.19
C VAL A 669 -2.69 25.35 9.73
N VAL A 670 -1.99 26.08 8.88
CA VAL A 670 -1.82 25.74 7.46
C VAL A 670 -0.33 25.63 7.14
N SER A 671 0.03 24.68 6.30
CA SER A 671 1.40 24.48 5.83
C SER A 671 1.42 24.11 4.36
N ALA A 672 2.36 24.69 3.63
CA ALA A 672 2.64 24.37 2.24
C ALA A 672 4.12 24.00 2.08
N GLU A 673 4.41 22.91 1.38
CA GLU A 673 5.76 22.47 1.11
C GLU A 673 5.97 22.14 -0.38
N VAL A 674 7.15 22.47 -0.89
CA VAL A 674 7.69 22.00 -2.17
C VAL A 674 8.87 21.10 -1.86
N ARG A 675 8.78 19.82 -2.20
CA ARG A 675 9.74 18.79 -1.80
C ARG A 675 10.44 18.19 -3.02
N LEU A 676 11.74 17.96 -2.87
CA LEU A 676 12.63 17.40 -3.86
C LEU A 676 13.38 16.21 -3.23
N PRO A 677 13.12 14.97 -3.65
CA PRO A 677 13.96 13.82 -3.30
C PRO A 677 15.32 13.97 -3.98
N LEU A 678 16.32 14.48 -3.26
CA LEU A 678 17.66 14.73 -3.78
C LEU A 678 18.41 13.42 -4.02
N PHE A 679 18.45 12.54 -3.01
CA PHE A 679 19.11 11.24 -3.06
C PHE A 679 18.09 10.12 -2.95
N GLY A 680 18.26 9.06 -3.74
CA GLY A 680 17.40 7.88 -3.72
C GLY A 680 17.77 6.91 -4.83
N ASN A 681 16.82 6.07 -5.24
CA ASN A 681 16.98 5.26 -6.45
C ASN A 681 16.73 6.09 -7.73
N GLU A 682 17.00 5.51 -8.90
CA GLU A 682 16.78 6.15 -10.22
C GLU A 682 15.31 6.48 -10.51
N THR A 683 14.41 5.84 -9.78
CA THR A 683 12.97 5.93 -9.98
C THR A 683 12.42 7.25 -9.42
N LEU A 684 12.82 7.61 -8.19
CA LEU A 684 12.32 8.77 -7.43
C LEU A 684 13.39 9.83 -7.16
N GLY A 685 14.65 9.47 -6.94
CA GLY A 685 15.71 10.39 -6.59
C GLY A 685 16.20 11.22 -7.78
N LEU A 686 16.55 12.48 -7.54
CA LEU A 686 17.22 13.32 -8.53
C LEU A 686 18.63 12.79 -8.85
N ILE A 687 19.32 12.27 -7.84
CA ILE A 687 20.63 11.63 -7.93
C ILE A 687 20.52 10.21 -7.39
N ASN A 688 21.01 9.22 -8.15
CA ASN A 688 21.03 7.82 -7.73
C ASN A 688 22.06 7.60 -6.61
N PHE A 689 21.58 7.56 -5.37
CA PHE A 689 22.32 7.25 -4.16
C PHE A 689 21.36 6.60 -3.14
N PRO A 690 21.11 5.29 -3.27
CA PRO A 690 20.05 4.61 -2.50
C PRO A 690 20.40 4.36 -1.02
N TYR A 691 21.66 4.57 -0.62
CA TYR A 691 22.15 4.26 0.72
C TYR A 691 21.71 5.28 1.79
N LEU A 692 21.38 6.51 1.39
CA LEU A 692 20.85 7.54 2.28
C LEU A 692 19.77 8.34 1.56
N PRO A 693 18.56 7.78 1.42
CA PRO A 693 17.47 8.49 0.78
C PRO A 693 17.20 9.83 1.48
N THR A 694 17.25 10.93 0.71
CA THR A 694 17.25 12.30 1.24
C THR A 694 16.28 13.17 0.47
N GLU A 695 15.43 13.90 1.19
CA GLU A 695 14.48 14.87 0.64
C GLU A 695 14.81 16.27 1.15
N ILE A 696 14.88 17.25 0.25
CA ILE A 696 14.96 18.67 0.59
C ILE A 696 13.58 19.28 0.37
N SER A 697 13.12 20.11 1.29
CA SER A 697 11.84 20.79 1.16
C SER A 697 11.95 22.28 1.50
N LEU A 698 11.28 23.11 0.71
CA LEU A 698 10.96 24.49 1.07
C LEU A 698 9.58 24.48 1.70
N PHE A 699 9.42 25.19 2.81
CA PHE A 699 8.15 25.24 3.52
C PHE A 699 7.76 26.64 3.95
N ALA A 700 6.44 26.85 4.06
CA ALA A 700 5.83 27.99 4.70
C ALA A 700 4.67 27.52 5.57
N ASP A 701 4.69 27.94 6.83
CA ASP A 701 3.68 27.60 7.82
C ASP A 701 3.03 28.87 8.36
N ALA A 702 1.74 28.81 8.65
CA ALA A 702 1.03 29.83 9.39
C ALA A 702 0.08 29.19 10.41
N GLY A 703 -0.02 29.76 11.59
CA GLY A 703 -0.87 29.27 12.66
C GLY A 703 -1.48 30.39 13.50
N ALA A 704 -2.65 30.15 14.08
CA ALA A 704 -3.30 31.07 15.00
C ALA A 704 -3.90 30.31 16.17
N ALA A 705 -3.73 30.83 17.38
CA ALA A 705 -4.36 30.34 18.61
C ALA A 705 -5.31 31.41 19.12
N TRP A 706 -6.47 31.02 19.67
CA TRP A 706 -7.45 31.97 20.18
C TRP A 706 -8.43 31.38 21.19
N ASP A 707 -9.03 32.27 21.96
CA ASP A 707 -10.05 31.97 22.95
C ASP A 707 -11.43 32.50 22.56
N LYS A 708 -12.45 32.11 23.31
CA LYS A 708 -13.81 32.60 23.07
C LYS A 708 -13.85 34.09 23.42
N GLY A 709 -14.09 34.93 22.41
CA GLY A 709 -14.17 36.40 22.58
C GLY A 709 -12.85 37.14 22.38
N ASP A 710 -11.72 36.42 22.29
CA ASP A 710 -10.39 36.98 21.98
C ASP A 710 -9.89 36.42 20.65
N TYR A 711 -10.46 36.92 19.55
CA TYR A 711 -10.18 36.44 18.19
C TYR A 711 -8.90 37.07 17.62
N PRO A 712 -8.13 36.33 16.81
CA PRO A 712 -6.91 36.86 16.22
C PRO A 712 -7.27 37.91 15.16
N LYS A 713 -6.59 39.06 15.19
CA LYS A 713 -6.67 40.05 14.11
C LYS A 713 -5.81 39.56 12.95
N PHE A 714 -6.41 39.37 11.78
CA PHE A 714 -5.72 38.92 10.57
C PHE A 714 -4.90 40.05 9.93
N VAL A 715 -3.84 40.46 10.63
CA VAL A 715 -2.86 41.45 10.20
C VAL A 715 -1.48 40.84 10.34
N PHE A 716 -0.64 40.99 9.32
CA PHE A 716 0.75 40.58 9.39
C PHE A 716 1.59 41.67 10.07
N THR A 717 2.16 41.35 11.22
CA THR A 717 3.11 42.22 11.96
C THR A 717 4.26 41.37 12.49
N SER A 718 5.48 41.90 12.49
CA SER A 718 6.66 41.22 13.06
C SER A 718 6.77 41.41 14.57
N ARG A 719 6.04 42.37 15.14
CA ARG A 719 6.02 42.66 16.59
C ARG A 719 4.55 42.84 17.01
N PRO A 720 3.81 41.73 17.21
CA PRO A 720 2.42 41.82 17.60
C PRO A 720 2.26 42.40 18.99
N THR A 721 1.35 43.37 19.14
CA THR A 721 0.92 43.92 20.44
C THR A 721 -0.45 43.38 20.86
N GLU A 722 -1.09 42.62 19.98
CA GLU A 722 -2.40 41.99 20.13
C GLU A 722 -2.34 40.59 19.49
N ARG A 723 -3.39 39.78 19.68
CA ARG A 723 -3.46 38.43 19.12
C ARG A 723 -3.47 38.44 17.57
N THR A 724 -2.45 37.86 16.92
CA THR A 724 -2.33 37.79 15.45
C THR A 724 -1.79 36.43 15.00
N PRO A 725 -2.06 35.99 13.75
CA PRO A 725 -1.46 34.78 13.20
C PRO A 725 0.08 34.83 13.19
N LEU A 726 0.69 33.71 13.56
CA LEU A 726 2.12 33.47 13.53
C LEU A 726 2.51 32.80 12.21
N VAL A 727 3.62 33.21 11.62
CA VAL A 727 4.09 32.74 10.32
C VAL A 727 5.57 32.36 10.42
N SER A 728 5.95 31.30 9.71
CA SER A 728 7.36 30.92 9.51
C SER A 728 7.59 30.40 8.10
N ALA A 729 8.80 30.57 7.59
CA ALA A 729 9.22 29.93 6.35
C ALA A 729 10.66 29.41 6.49
N GLY A 730 11.02 28.42 5.70
CA GLY A 730 12.35 27.82 5.79
C GLY A 730 12.63 26.73 4.78
N ILE A 731 13.77 26.08 5.00
CA ILE A 731 14.23 24.89 4.27
C ILE A 731 14.42 23.74 5.25
N SER A 732 14.06 22.53 4.83
CA SER A 732 14.21 21.32 5.63
C SER A 732 14.88 20.22 4.78
N GLY A 733 15.77 19.45 5.40
CA GLY A 733 16.37 18.23 4.87
C GLY A 733 15.94 17.04 5.72
N ARG A 734 15.28 16.07 5.09
CA ARG A 734 14.85 14.81 5.70
C ARG A 734 15.72 13.67 5.20
N PHE A 735 16.23 12.86 6.12
CA PHE A 735 17.14 11.75 5.85
C PHE A 735 16.54 10.46 6.40
N ASN A 736 16.30 9.47 5.54
CA ASN A 736 15.86 8.15 5.98
C ASN A 736 17.08 7.36 6.46
N LEU A 737 17.15 7.14 7.76
CA LEU A 737 18.23 6.40 8.42
C LEU A 737 17.83 4.93 8.50
N PHE A 738 18.41 4.12 7.62
CA PHE A 738 18.31 2.66 7.59
C PHE A 738 16.89 2.09 7.42
N GLY A 739 15.93 2.88 6.93
CA GLY A 739 14.52 2.46 6.85
C GLY A 739 13.80 2.45 8.20
N TYR A 740 14.43 2.92 9.29
CA TYR A 740 13.89 2.82 10.65
C TYR A 740 13.48 4.16 11.26
N THR A 741 14.19 5.24 10.94
CA THR A 741 13.92 6.58 11.49
C THR A 741 14.21 7.65 10.46
N VAL A 742 13.46 8.75 10.50
CA VAL A 742 13.70 9.92 9.66
C VAL A 742 14.26 11.04 10.53
N LEU A 743 15.47 11.47 10.20
CA LEU A 743 16.08 12.67 10.75
C LEU A 743 15.65 13.86 9.90
N GLU A 744 15.03 14.86 10.50
CA GLU A 744 14.70 16.14 9.86
C GLU A 744 15.58 17.24 10.46
N LEU A 745 16.33 17.93 9.60
CA LEU A 745 17.08 19.14 9.93
C LEU A 745 16.44 20.31 9.20
N PHE A 746 16.03 21.35 9.91
CA PHE A 746 15.41 22.51 9.27
C PHE A 746 16.04 23.82 9.71
N TYR A 747 16.08 24.78 8.79
CA TYR A 747 16.49 26.15 9.03
C TYR A 747 15.27 27.05 8.79
N VAL A 748 14.81 27.71 9.85
CA VAL A 748 13.49 28.37 9.89
C VAL A 748 13.62 29.83 10.32
N TYR A 749 12.88 30.72 9.64
CA TYR A 749 12.72 32.11 10.02
C TYR A 749 11.30 32.36 10.54
N PRO A 750 11.11 32.52 11.87
CA PRO A 750 9.84 32.97 12.46
C PRO A 750 9.64 34.48 12.29
N PHE A 751 8.62 34.91 11.55
CA PHE A 751 8.42 36.33 11.21
C PHE A 751 8.01 37.21 12.39
N GLN A 752 7.38 36.65 13.43
CA GLN A 752 6.95 37.36 14.64
C GLN A 752 8.05 37.38 15.72
N ARG A 753 9.26 36.92 15.39
CA ARG A 753 10.42 36.86 16.29
C ARG A 753 11.64 37.49 15.61
N PRO A 754 11.58 38.79 15.25
CA PRO A 754 12.60 39.43 14.42
C PRO A 754 13.98 39.46 15.09
N ASP A 755 14.03 39.48 16.43
CA ASP A 755 15.29 39.54 17.19
C ASP A 755 15.98 38.17 17.29
N LYS A 756 15.20 37.07 17.23
CA LYS A 756 15.72 35.69 17.17
C LYS A 756 16.37 35.39 15.81
N GLY A 757 15.78 35.92 14.73
CA GLY A 757 16.19 35.63 13.37
C GLY A 757 16.01 34.15 12.96
N ALA A 758 16.67 33.75 11.87
CA ALA A 758 16.63 32.36 11.44
C ALA A 758 17.50 31.47 12.32
N HIS A 759 17.01 30.26 12.60
CA HIS A 759 17.71 29.30 13.46
C HIS A 759 17.47 27.87 12.99
N PHE A 760 18.32 26.96 13.47
CA PHE A 760 18.24 25.54 13.18
C PHE A 760 17.33 24.80 14.18
N GLY A 761 16.58 23.83 13.67
CA GLY A 761 15.88 22.83 14.45
C GLY A 761 16.21 21.43 13.95
N ILE A 762 16.08 20.46 14.86
CA ILE A 762 16.34 19.05 14.62
C ILE A 762 15.17 18.25 15.18
N GLN A 763 14.72 17.26 14.39
CA GLN A 763 13.68 16.34 14.80
C GLN A 763 14.03 14.93 14.34
N LEU A 764 13.82 13.95 15.21
CA LEU A 764 13.83 12.53 14.86
C LEU A 764 12.40 12.04 14.92
N VAL A 765 11.91 11.48 13.82
CA VAL A 765 10.60 10.83 13.77
C VAL A 765 10.75 9.37 13.41
N PRO A 766 9.96 8.47 14.01
CA PRO A 766 9.93 7.07 13.61
C PRO A 766 9.77 6.96 12.09
N GLY A 767 10.56 6.09 11.49
CA GLY A 767 10.36 5.63 10.12
C GLY A 767 9.09 4.78 10.07
N TRP A 768 8.59 4.57 8.87
CA TRP A 768 7.39 3.78 8.62
C TRP A 768 7.72 2.35 8.28
#